data_AF-A0A5C6CX34-F1
#
_entry.id   AF-A0A5C6CX34-F1
#
_cell.length_a   1.000
_cell.length_b   1.000
_cell.length_c   1.000
_cell.angle_alpha   90.00
_cell.angle_beta   90.00
_cell.angle_gamma   90.00
#
_symmetry.space_group_name_H-M   'P 1'
#
loop_
_entity.id
_entity.type
_entity.pdbx_description
1 polymer ?
#
loop_
_entity_poly.entity_id
_entity_poly.type
_entity_poly.pdbx_seq_one_letter_code
_entity_poly.pdbx_strand_id
1 'polypeptide(L)'
;MSIPIITNCIGSFLVLLSLCESVAADETSRPNFLFIAIDDLNDFAGYAAEEPGNFLQVIYPDADVRAEVCKRLTPNLDRLARESAPFMRAYCPSALCGPSRTSLMTGVPPYQSGYYLHDRHFRTYDSLKDAVTLPQQLKQSGYYTTGLGKLFHKSTGTVDGPLKNDWSDARHSWSQWINHVSGCNGGRPSMYSPPNGGNMVFGPSRLKLEQSGDWITADFAARLIEHGTAEIKGNGKRGKDGPDSVTLPDDQPFFLGCGIFRPHLPFHAPQRFFDLFPTDQMTGLNRQSLESVIADLDDLPSGAQRFSDFTGGKMKVVMEHARSIGGTKAEIPAWREMVQSYLGCVAFADACLGRLLDGYEKSPQHENTVLFLWSDHGYHLGAKYHVAKQALWEEANRVQFIVHDPRKPGSCDGKLRRQLVSLNDLYPTICELAGTDVGPQLAVGKSIVPLIEDVDAPAVHEHLLMTYMKGNHSVRTATHKLNRYRDESLELYNMVNDPSQLDNLAGEPALSDTQEKLSQIVVQATSLPEQQAASQVKDKGNKQDRPAARATNNPLQVDGHDFFGADPSVVIADDGRLFLFPTTDNRDWNQQFGWSSYSTTDLVNWTNHGVVFSNEDSAWGTLKAWAPDVTKKDGKYYLYYYFNNGGGGKGGVGVAVADQAEGPFKELTKEKLCRGHDPAVFGDDDGRYWLYLQDEVYELGDDMASLKSGPTNLNLEYRPERFEAAYVFKREDIYYFTIARGWNNLIYYTGKSPTGPFEFRGEFMKPYGGNNHHSIVKYTGRWMIFYHEWVKNDPVHQRQLRAEYLNFNEDGTIQMVEPTEAGVSQPELKNVGVDGNPKRKRGPGPPDSLSLTRRVPNRNADNLAAHHRAFQILDEKVRDPFITRGPDGRFYLTGTTAGSHWGDKVGIRLWKSENLIDWEDVGYVWELNKDGKQQGSWHFDRQAKASVKNGRAIWAPEIHYLNGTWWIPHSVNVAGHGLLKSTSGKHEGPYVSLPAIADRGIDAHLFQEDGKTYYLWGYDNIVRMKDDLSGTAEELKRITPSGKHPLGYEGILVQKIGNKYLLIASGRYGYELSDTYDLYYCVADSLHGPYGPRRMAVKNAGHGNLFQDDDGRWWCTAFDHEFVQSKNRWTPWIVPIEIVETDDDIVIEVNDQRFRPTAEDQQQVEQLNETGIPSGREGKKPWDQ
;
A
#
# COMPACT_ATOMS: atom_id res chain seq x y z
N MET A 1 98.45 -58.26 9.07
CA MET A 1 98.62 -57.92 10.50
C MET A 1 97.45 -57.00 10.85
N SER A 2 96.48 -57.36 11.71
CA SER A 2 96.36 -58.58 12.52
C SER A 2 94.89 -58.96 12.79
N ILE A 3 94.49 -60.16 12.32
CA ILE A 3 93.51 -61.15 12.86
C ILE A 3 91.99 -60.76 13.04
N PRO A 4 91.03 -61.70 12.78
CA PRO A 4 89.76 -61.39 12.07
C PRO A 4 88.47 -62.14 12.56
N ILE A 5 87.56 -62.55 11.63
CA ILE A 5 86.32 -63.42 11.72
C ILE A 5 84.99 -62.61 11.81
N ILE A 6 83.86 -62.84 11.08
CA ILE A 6 83.33 -63.81 10.07
C ILE A 6 82.22 -64.83 10.54
N THR A 7 80.95 -64.41 10.39
CA THR A 7 79.72 -65.16 9.92
C THR A 7 79.01 -66.26 10.77
N ASN A 8 77.65 -66.28 10.65
CA ASN A 8 76.62 -67.34 10.88
C ASN A 8 75.99 -67.63 12.27
N CYS A 9 74.65 -67.41 12.37
CA CYS A 9 73.56 -68.28 12.91
C CYS A 9 72.22 -67.48 12.95
N ILE A 10 71.16 -67.83 12.21
CA ILE A 10 69.99 -68.69 12.59
C ILE A 10 69.19 -68.13 13.80
N GLY A 11 67.86 -67.93 13.82
CA GLY A 11 66.78 -68.23 12.86
C GLY A 11 65.74 -69.23 13.42
N SER A 12 64.55 -68.76 13.86
CA SER A 12 63.24 -69.48 13.95
C SER A 12 62.24 -68.70 14.85
N PHE A 13 60.91 -68.80 14.78
CA PHE A 13 59.88 -68.97 13.74
C PHE A 13 58.52 -69.08 14.49
N LEU A 14 57.40 -68.86 13.78
CA LEU A 14 55.98 -69.15 14.15
C LEU A 14 55.18 -68.20 15.08
N VAL A 15 54.38 -67.36 14.38
CA VAL A 15 52.90 -67.33 14.40
C VAL A 15 52.16 -67.08 15.73
N LEU A 16 51.48 -65.93 15.76
CA LEU A 16 50.02 -65.92 15.96
C LEU A 16 49.38 -64.87 15.03
N LEU A 17 48.42 -65.29 14.21
CA LEU A 17 47.59 -64.38 13.42
C LEU A 17 46.64 -63.60 14.35
N SER A 18 46.30 -62.37 13.98
CA SER A 18 44.92 -61.91 13.73
C SER A 18 44.81 -60.39 13.91
N LEU A 19 43.91 -59.77 13.15
CA LEU A 19 43.43 -58.39 13.27
C LEU A 19 44.46 -57.28 13.03
N CYS A 20 44.73 -57.08 11.74
CA CYS A 20 44.89 -55.74 11.21
C CYS A 20 43.53 -55.03 11.27
N GLU A 21 43.22 -54.38 12.39
CA GLU A 21 42.22 -53.32 12.39
C GLU A 21 42.92 -52.04 11.94
N SER A 22 42.63 -51.65 10.70
CA SER A 22 42.78 -50.26 10.29
C SER A 22 41.94 -49.42 11.22
N VAL A 23 42.58 -48.56 12.03
CA VAL A 23 41.90 -47.39 12.58
C VAL A 23 41.52 -46.56 11.36
N ALA A 24 40.27 -46.69 10.93
CA ALA A 24 39.70 -45.82 9.93
C ALA A 24 39.88 -44.38 10.43
N ALA A 25 40.31 -43.48 9.55
CA ALA A 25 40.14 -42.07 9.82
C ALA A 25 38.64 -41.84 10.00
N ASP A 26 38.25 -41.36 11.18
CA ASP A 26 36.86 -41.15 11.55
C ASP A 26 36.17 -40.31 10.47
N GLU A 27 34.98 -40.72 10.02
CA GLU A 27 34.24 -39.96 9.02
C GLU A 27 33.99 -38.57 9.60
N THR A 28 34.58 -37.53 8.99
CA THR A 28 34.50 -36.17 9.53
C THR A 28 33.04 -35.75 9.66
N SER A 29 32.56 -35.70 10.91
CA SER A 29 31.15 -35.46 11.20
C SER A 29 30.71 -34.16 10.56
N ARG A 30 29.64 -34.21 9.78
CA ARG A 30 29.07 -33.02 9.15
C ARG A 30 28.71 -31.99 10.26
N PRO A 31 29.03 -30.69 10.07
CA PRO A 31 28.72 -29.69 11.07
C PRO A 31 27.22 -29.55 11.30
N ASN A 32 26.86 -28.98 12.44
CA ASN A 32 25.59 -28.28 12.59
C ASN A 32 25.77 -26.80 12.25
N PHE A 33 24.66 -26.09 12.04
CA PHE A 33 24.67 -24.65 11.76
C PHE A 33 23.69 -23.90 12.65
N LEU A 34 24.19 -22.84 13.32
CA LEU A 34 23.37 -21.83 13.98
C LEU A 34 23.41 -20.53 13.16
N PHE A 35 22.27 -20.13 12.62
CA PHE A 35 22.16 -19.08 11.61
C PHE A 35 21.34 -17.89 12.14
N ILE A 36 22.04 -16.88 12.64
CA ILE A 36 21.48 -15.74 13.39
C ILE A 36 21.32 -14.54 12.46
N ALA A 37 20.08 -14.13 12.22
CA ALA A 37 19.76 -12.94 11.44
C ALA A 37 19.29 -11.81 12.36
N ILE A 38 19.86 -10.61 12.22
CA ILE A 38 19.43 -9.41 12.95
C ILE A 38 19.00 -8.33 11.95
N ASP A 39 17.77 -7.87 12.07
CA ASP A 39 17.09 -7.04 11.07
C ASP A 39 17.35 -5.53 11.24
N ASP A 40 17.78 -4.85 10.18
CA ASP A 40 18.21 -3.44 10.17
C ASP A 40 19.46 -3.12 11.05
N LEU A 41 20.27 -4.12 11.42
CA LEU A 41 21.46 -3.89 12.24
C LEU A 41 22.62 -3.30 11.40
N ASN A 42 22.98 -2.05 11.69
CA ASN A 42 24.14 -1.38 11.12
C ASN A 42 25.45 -1.81 11.81
N ASP A 43 26.60 -1.31 11.37
CA ASP A 43 27.94 -1.66 11.87
C ASP A 43 28.28 -1.13 13.28
N PHE A 44 27.26 -0.85 14.09
CA PHE A 44 27.37 -0.20 15.39
C PHE A 44 27.70 -1.22 16.48
N ALA A 45 28.97 -1.64 16.51
CA ALA A 45 29.53 -2.53 17.51
C ALA A 45 30.84 -1.99 18.09
N GLY A 46 31.17 -2.37 19.32
CA GLY A 46 32.40 -1.95 19.98
C GLY A 46 33.67 -2.40 19.26
N TYR A 47 33.70 -3.62 18.73
CA TYR A 47 34.83 -4.09 17.90
C TYR A 47 35.00 -3.34 16.56
N ALA A 48 33.99 -2.57 16.14
CA ALA A 48 33.92 -1.87 14.86
C ALA A 48 33.95 -0.33 14.99
N ALA A 49 33.75 0.22 16.19
CA ALA A 49 33.49 1.64 16.41
C ALA A 49 34.63 2.58 15.95
N GLU A 50 35.88 2.08 15.96
CA GLU A 50 37.07 2.80 15.51
C GLU A 50 37.40 2.59 14.02
N GLU A 51 36.67 1.75 13.28
CA GLU A 51 36.88 1.63 11.83
C GLU A 51 36.48 2.95 11.13
N PRO A 52 37.29 3.46 10.18
CA PRO A 52 36.97 4.70 9.46
C PRO A 52 35.58 4.66 8.79
N GLY A 53 34.83 5.75 8.96
CA GLY A 53 33.45 5.87 8.45
C GLY A 53 32.38 5.18 9.31
N ASN A 54 32.69 4.68 10.51
CA ASN A 54 31.66 4.23 11.45
C ASN A 54 30.93 5.44 12.07
N PHE A 55 29.60 5.51 11.91
CA PHE A 55 28.80 6.67 12.32
C PHE A 55 28.73 6.85 13.86
N LEU A 56 29.15 5.86 14.67
CA LEU A 56 29.35 6.05 16.12
C LEU A 56 30.38 7.14 16.43
N GLN A 57 31.36 7.38 15.56
CA GLN A 57 32.32 8.48 15.69
C GLN A 57 31.66 9.86 15.50
N VAL A 58 30.57 9.94 14.71
CA VAL A 58 29.77 11.16 14.55
C VAL A 58 28.82 11.37 15.73
N ILE A 59 28.26 10.30 16.29
CA ILE A 59 27.37 10.39 17.47
C ILE A 59 28.18 10.75 18.72
N TYR A 60 29.31 10.07 18.93
CA TYR A 60 30.21 10.20 20.08
C TYR A 60 31.64 10.50 19.60
N PRO A 61 31.99 11.77 19.32
CA PRO A 61 33.32 12.13 18.80
C PRO A 61 34.43 11.94 19.83
N ASP A 62 34.13 12.13 21.11
CA ASP A 62 35.05 11.84 22.22
C ASP A 62 35.30 10.33 22.34
N ALA A 63 36.57 9.92 22.24
CA ALA A 63 36.97 8.51 22.19
C ALA A 63 36.77 7.78 23.53
N ASP A 64 36.95 8.46 24.67
CA ASP A 64 36.76 7.85 25.99
C ASP A 64 35.26 7.62 26.24
N VAL A 65 34.41 8.60 25.89
CA VAL A 65 32.94 8.46 25.95
C VAL A 65 32.47 7.35 25.00
N ARG A 66 33.00 7.29 23.77
CA ARG A 66 32.66 6.26 22.79
C ARG A 66 33.06 4.86 23.27
N ALA A 67 34.24 4.71 23.86
CA ALA A 67 34.68 3.45 24.45
C ALA A 67 33.76 2.96 25.59
N GLU A 68 33.32 3.84 26.48
CA GLU A 68 32.33 3.48 27.52
C GLU A 68 30.92 3.24 26.97
N VAL A 69 30.52 3.88 25.86
CA VAL A 69 29.28 3.54 25.13
C VAL A 69 29.35 2.13 24.56
N CYS A 70 30.47 1.76 23.92
CA CYS A 70 30.62 0.46 23.26
C CYS A 70 30.43 -0.72 24.23
N LYS A 71 31.03 -0.65 25.43
CA LYS A 71 30.92 -1.68 26.49
C LYS A 71 29.47 -1.99 26.92
N ARG A 72 28.54 -1.06 26.73
CA ARG A 72 27.10 -1.20 27.04
C ARG A 72 26.20 -1.25 25.80
N LEU A 73 26.75 -1.07 24.60
CA LEU A 73 26.04 -1.15 23.33
C LEU A 73 26.00 -2.57 22.78
N THR A 74 27.16 -3.24 22.70
CA THR A 74 27.25 -4.60 22.14
C THR A 74 28.20 -5.54 22.90
N PRO A 75 28.07 -5.71 24.24
CA PRO A 75 28.97 -6.59 24.99
C PRO A 75 28.96 -8.05 24.52
N ASN A 76 27.85 -8.57 23.97
CA ASN A 76 27.77 -9.96 23.51
C ASN A 76 28.28 -10.13 22.07
N LEU A 77 28.05 -9.14 21.20
CA LEU A 77 28.62 -9.12 19.86
C LEU A 77 30.15 -8.95 19.90
N ASP A 78 30.66 -8.08 20.78
CA ASP A 78 32.09 -7.92 21.04
C ASP A 78 32.69 -9.19 21.66
N ARG A 79 31.92 -9.91 22.48
CA ARG A 79 32.31 -11.21 23.03
C ARG A 79 32.46 -12.25 21.94
N LEU A 80 31.46 -12.38 21.06
CA LEU A 80 31.52 -13.27 19.90
C LEU A 80 32.70 -12.89 18.98
N ALA A 81 32.82 -11.62 18.60
CA ALA A 81 33.84 -11.13 17.66
C ALA A 81 35.28 -11.44 18.11
N ARG A 82 35.58 -11.37 19.41
CA ARG A 82 36.91 -11.71 19.97
C ARG A 82 37.32 -13.17 19.79
N GLU A 83 36.35 -14.06 19.62
CA GLU A 83 36.52 -15.52 19.56
C GLU A 83 36.10 -16.06 18.18
N SER A 84 36.04 -15.19 17.16
CA SER A 84 35.47 -15.47 15.83
C SER A 84 36.26 -14.81 14.69
N ALA A 85 35.78 -14.97 13.45
CA ALA A 85 36.20 -14.22 12.27
C ALA A 85 35.15 -13.13 11.93
N PRO A 86 35.28 -11.90 12.46
CA PRO A 86 34.45 -10.76 12.10
C PRO A 86 34.90 -10.14 10.75
N PHE A 87 33.93 -9.80 9.89
CA PHE A 87 34.17 -9.23 8.57
C PHE A 87 33.75 -7.76 8.49
N MET A 88 34.71 -6.85 8.31
CA MET A 88 34.47 -5.40 8.27
C MET A 88 33.99 -4.87 6.91
N ARG A 89 33.98 -5.74 5.89
CA ARG A 89 33.59 -5.41 4.51
C ARG A 89 32.67 -6.48 3.92
N ALA A 90 31.68 -6.87 4.71
CA ALA A 90 30.53 -7.64 4.25
C ALA A 90 29.41 -6.70 3.76
N TYR A 91 28.72 -7.07 2.67
CA TYR A 91 27.69 -6.24 2.04
C TYR A 91 26.41 -7.01 1.70
N CYS A 92 25.28 -6.34 1.84
CA CYS A 92 24.00 -6.85 1.37
C CYS A 92 23.89 -6.75 -0.17
N PRO A 93 23.26 -7.71 -0.86
CA PRO A 93 22.98 -7.64 -2.30
C PRO A 93 21.96 -6.53 -2.64
N SER A 94 21.13 -6.14 -1.67
CA SER A 94 20.15 -5.07 -1.78
C SER A 94 19.90 -4.42 -0.43
N ALA A 95 19.77 -3.09 -0.39
CA ALA A 95 19.47 -2.34 0.82
C ALA A 95 17.97 -2.37 1.19
N LEU A 96 17.37 -3.56 1.14
CA LEU A 96 15.97 -3.81 1.40
C LEU A 96 15.73 -5.26 1.82
N CYS A 97 15.05 -5.48 2.95
CA CYS A 97 14.99 -6.78 3.64
C CYS A 97 14.71 -7.99 2.74
N GLY A 98 13.54 -8.01 2.07
CA GLY A 98 13.12 -9.09 1.18
C GLY A 98 14.10 -9.42 0.06
N PRO A 99 14.45 -8.48 -0.83
CA PRO A 99 15.49 -8.68 -1.85
C PRO A 99 16.80 -9.20 -1.27
N SER A 100 17.31 -8.63 -0.18
CA SER A 100 18.56 -9.08 0.46
C SER A 100 18.47 -10.52 0.98
N ARG A 101 17.47 -10.80 1.83
CA ARG A 101 17.26 -12.10 2.47
C ARG A 101 16.98 -13.20 1.46
N THR A 102 16.20 -12.90 0.42
CA THR A 102 15.93 -13.83 -0.68
C THR A 102 17.19 -14.09 -1.50
N SER A 103 17.99 -13.05 -1.77
CA SER A 103 19.23 -13.17 -2.52
C SER A 103 20.26 -14.04 -1.76
N LEU A 104 20.42 -13.84 -0.45
CA LEU A 104 21.20 -14.76 0.41
C LEU A 104 20.64 -16.18 0.30
N MET A 105 19.35 -16.36 0.60
CA MET A 105 18.73 -17.68 0.70
C MET A 105 18.69 -18.44 -0.62
N THR A 106 18.74 -17.79 -1.78
CA THR A 106 18.70 -18.43 -3.11
C THR A 106 20.02 -18.35 -3.88
N GLY A 107 20.98 -17.54 -3.40
CA GLY A 107 22.22 -17.21 -4.11
C GLY A 107 22.05 -16.24 -5.28
N VAL A 108 20.81 -15.99 -5.75
CA VAL A 108 20.51 -15.23 -6.96
C VAL A 108 20.41 -13.72 -6.65
N PRO A 109 21.25 -12.87 -7.24
CA PRO A 109 21.23 -11.43 -6.95
C PRO A 109 19.97 -10.73 -7.46
N PRO A 110 19.58 -9.56 -6.88
CA PRO A 110 18.37 -8.83 -7.28
C PRO A 110 18.33 -8.46 -8.77
N TYR A 111 19.48 -8.09 -9.34
CA TYR A 111 19.57 -7.68 -10.75
C TYR A 111 19.30 -8.83 -11.74
N GLN A 112 19.47 -10.09 -11.32
CA GLN A 112 19.11 -11.27 -12.12
C GLN A 112 17.72 -11.80 -11.78
N SER A 113 17.35 -11.83 -10.50
CA SER A 113 16.04 -12.34 -10.08
C SER A 113 14.89 -11.40 -10.43
N GLY A 114 15.14 -10.09 -10.53
CA GLY A 114 14.07 -9.09 -10.66
C GLY A 114 13.27 -8.87 -9.37
N TYR A 115 13.64 -9.51 -8.26
CA TYR A 115 12.97 -9.34 -6.98
C TYR A 115 13.52 -8.12 -6.24
N TYR A 116 12.93 -6.95 -6.54
CA TYR A 116 13.39 -5.65 -6.05
C TYR A 116 12.55 -5.05 -4.91
N LEU A 117 11.37 -5.61 -4.62
CA LEU A 117 10.34 -5.00 -3.74
C LEU A 117 9.67 -6.05 -2.84
N HIS A 118 8.82 -5.60 -1.90
CA HIS A 118 8.04 -6.45 -0.99
C HIS A 118 6.56 -6.57 -1.41
N ASP A 119 6.29 -6.58 -2.72
CA ASP A 119 4.93 -6.61 -3.26
C ASP A 119 4.31 -8.02 -3.26
N ARG A 120 5.11 -9.09 -3.30
CA ARG A 120 4.64 -10.49 -3.33
C ARG A 120 5.71 -11.48 -2.87
N HIS A 121 5.37 -12.76 -2.85
CA HIS A 121 6.27 -13.85 -2.47
C HIS A 121 7.30 -14.10 -3.56
N PHE A 122 8.57 -14.31 -3.22
CA PHE A 122 9.64 -14.44 -4.22
C PHE A 122 9.41 -15.58 -5.22
N ARG A 123 8.82 -16.71 -4.79
CA ARG A 123 8.43 -17.82 -5.68
C ARG A 123 7.36 -17.49 -6.72
N THR A 124 6.77 -16.30 -6.75
CA THR A 124 5.89 -15.87 -7.86
C THR A 124 6.66 -15.24 -9.02
N TYR A 125 7.99 -15.09 -8.93
CA TYR A 125 8.84 -14.61 -10.01
C TYR A 125 9.34 -15.80 -10.83
N ASP A 126 9.24 -15.74 -12.16
CA ASP A 126 9.65 -16.85 -13.04
C ASP A 126 11.12 -17.26 -12.90
N SER A 127 11.98 -16.32 -12.52
CA SER A 127 13.41 -16.49 -12.20
C SER A 127 13.68 -17.19 -10.87
N LEU A 128 12.71 -17.25 -9.95
CA LEU A 128 12.88 -17.73 -8.56
C LEU A 128 11.87 -18.80 -8.13
N LYS A 129 10.81 -19.06 -8.90
CA LYS A 129 9.76 -20.05 -8.56
C LYS A 129 10.35 -21.42 -8.20
N ASP A 130 11.30 -21.89 -9.02
CA ASP A 130 11.96 -23.19 -8.92
C ASP A 130 13.32 -23.11 -8.19
N ALA A 131 13.72 -21.94 -7.68
CA ALA A 131 15.00 -21.78 -6.99
C ALA A 131 15.05 -22.63 -5.71
N VAL A 132 16.15 -23.36 -5.52
CA VAL A 132 16.39 -24.16 -4.32
C VAL A 132 17.06 -23.26 -3.29
N THR A 133 16.41 -23.04 -2.15
CA THR A 133 16.98 -22.21 -1.08
C THR A 133 18.06 -22.95 -0.29
N LEU A 134 18.93 -22.22 0.41
CA LEU A 134 19.94 -22.78 1.30
C LEU A 134 19.36 -23.81 2.31
N PRO A 135 18.29 -23.50 3.08
CA PRO A 135 17.68 -24.50 3.96
C PRO A 135 17.04 -25.67 3.19
N GLN A 136 16.49 -25.43 2.00
CA GLN A 136 15.95 -26.50 1.14
C GLN A 136 17.05 -27.44 0.64
N GLN A 137 18.22 -26.92 0.26
CA GLN A 137 19.36 -27.71 -0.19
C GLN A 137 19.93 -28.55 0.96
N LEU A 138 20.16 -27.95 2.14
CA LEU A 138 20.62 -28.70 3.32
C LEU A 138 19.63 -29.81 3.71
N LYS A 139 18.32 -29.52 3.68
CA LYS A 139 17.25 -30.51 3.91
C LYS A 139 17.30 -31.67 2.91
N GLN A 140 17.48 -31.36 1.62
CA GLN A 140 17.63 -32.38 0.56
C GLN A 140 18.89 -33.22 0.74
N SER A 141 19.97 -32.62 1.26
CA SER A 141 21.23 -33.28 1.62
C SER A 141 21.21 -33.93 3.02
N GLY A 142 20.03 -34.12 3.60
CA GLY A 142 19.86 -34.90 4.82
C GLY A 142 20.20 -34.16 6.12
N TYR A 143 20.06 -32.83 6.16
CA TYR A 143 20.03 -32.06 7.42
C TYR A 143 18.59 -31.93 7.95
N TYR A 144 18.45 -31.80 9.27
CA TYR A 144 17.21 -31.33 9.88
C TYR A 144 17.19 -29.80 9.88
N THR A 145 16.35 -29.17 9.05
CA THR A 145 16.31 -27.70 8.94
C THR A 145 15.11 -27.12 9.70
N THR A 146 15.37 -26.20 10.61
CA THR A 146 14.33 -25.56 11.43
C THR A 146 14.67 -24.09 11.71
N GLY A 147 13.68 -23.31 12.10
CA GLY A 147 13.89 -21.92 12.45
C GLY A 147 12.64 -21.18 12.87
N LEU A 148 12.85 -19.95 13.33
CA LEU A 148 11.81 -19.04 13.77
C LEU A 148 12.19 -17.56 13.60
N GLY A 149 11.17 -16.70 13.66
CA GLY A 149 11.32 -15.26 13.59
C GLY A 149 11.58 -14.72 12.19
N LYS A 150 12.24 -13.56 12.08
CA LYS A 150 12.46 -12.89 10.78
C LYS A 150 13.73 -13.41 10.08
N LEU A 151 13.59 -14.51 9.35
CA LEU A 151 14.62 -15.00 8.42
C LEU A 151 14.35 -14.55 6.98
N PHE A 152 13.17 -14.88 6.45
CA PHE A 152 12.62 -14.29 5.23
C PHE A 152 11.79 -13.02 5.55
N HIS A 153 11.44 -12.26 4.52
CA HIS A 153 10.60 -11.08 4.66
C HIS A 153 9.13 -11.38 4.30
N LYS A 154 8.21 -10.99 5.18
CA LYS A 154 6.77 -11.05 4.94
C LYS A 154 6.31 -9.84 4.11
N SER A 155 5.90 -10.09 2.87
CA SER A 155 5.52 -9.02 1.93
C SER A 155 4.23 -8.29 2.33
N THR A 156 4.02 -7.09 1.78
CA THR A 156 2.87 -6.22 2.07
C THR A 156 1.75 -6.28 1.04
N GLY A 157 1.92 -7.01 -0.06
CA GLY A 157 0.92 -7.13 -1.13
C GLY A 157 0.14 -8.45 -1.14
N THR A 158 -0.80 -8.57 -2.08
CA THR A 158 -1.70 -9.72 -2.19
C THR A 158 -1.10 -10.84 -3.03
N VAL A 159 -0.76 -11.95 -2.37
CA VAL A 159 -0.49 -13.23 -3.03
C VAL A 159 -1.74 -14.09 -2.94
N ASP A 160 -2.25 -14.51 -4.10
CA ASP A 160 -3.35 -15.47 -4.19
C ASP A 160 -2.82 -16.92 -4.18
N GLY A 161 -3.67 -17.86 -3.77
CA GLY A 161 -3.33 -19.29 -3.75
C GLY A 161 -2.44 -19.72 -2.57
N PRO A 162 -1.67 -20.83 -2.71
CA PRO A 162 -1.05 -21.53 -1.58
C PRO A 162 0.02 -20.71 -0.83
N LEU A 163 0.68 -19.77 -1.50
CA LEU A 163 1.79 -18.99 -0.93
C LEU A 163 1.35 -17.83 -0.02
N LYS A 164 0.04 -17.52 0.07
CA LYS A 164 -0.53 -16.37 0.79
C LYS A 164 -0.06 -16.21 2.25
N ASN A 165 0.18 -17.32 2.95
CA ASN A 165 0.63 -17.33 4.34
C ASN A 165 2.06 -17.87 4.51
N ASP A 166 2.73 -18.28 3.43
CA ASP A 166 3.96 -19.09 3.46
C ASP A 166 5.24 -18.27 3.40
N TRP A 167 5.28 -17.14 4.12
CA TRP A 167 6.33 -16.11 3.96
C TRP A 167 7.73 -16.53 4.43
N SER A 168 7.82 -17.57 5.24
CA SER A 168 9.08 -18.20 5.62
C SER A 168 9.54 -19.28 4.65
N ASP A 169 8.79 -19.49 3.55
CA ASP A 169 8.97 -20.62 2.64
C ASP A 169 8.89 -21.98 3.36
N ALA A 170 7.99 -22.08 4.35
CA ALA A 170 7.83 -23.21 5.27
C ALA A 170 7.69 -24.56 4.55
N ARG A 171 6.97 -24.57 3.43
CA ARG A 171 6.71 -25.79 2.63
C ARG A 171 7.97 -26.40 2.02
N HIS A 172 8.93 -25.57 1.62
CA HIS A 172 10.09 -25.99 0.83
C HIS A 172 11.37 -25.98 1.67
N SER A 173 11.67 -24.85 2.32
CA SER A 173 12.93 -24.58 3.01
C SER A 173 13.15 -25.42 4.27
N TRP A 174 12.10 -25.74 5.03
CA TRP A 174 12.25 -26.21 6.42
C TRP A 174 11.73 -27.64 6.60
N SER A 175 12.43 -28.46 7.37
CA SER A 175 11.87 -29.71 7.93
C SER A 175 10.74 -29.39 8.91
N GLN A 176 10.91 -28.33 9.72
CA GLN A 176 9.87 -27.82 10.61
C GLN A 176 10.06 -26.31 10.86
N TRP A 177 9.03 -25.50 10.57
CA TRP A 177 9.04 -24.05 10.80
C TRP A 177 8.20 -23.67 12.02
N ILE A 178 8.71 -22.77 12.87
CA ILE A 178 8.02 -22.31 14.09
C ILE A 178 7.52 -20.89 13.91
N ASN A 179 6.19 -20.74 13.92
CA ASN A 179 5.50 -19.48 13.65
C ASN A 179 5.29 -18.65 14.93
N HIS A 180 6.29 -17.81 15.22
CA HIS A 180 6.30 -16.88 16.35
C HIS A 180 6.40 -15.42 15.88
N VAL A 181 5.91 -14.49 16.68
CA VAL A 181 5.94 -13.05 16.39
C VAL A 181 7.17 -12.42 17.05
N SER A 182 8.21 -12.18 16.25
CA SER A 182 9.40 -11.39 16.63
C SER A 182 9.08 -9.90 16.85
N GLY A 183 10.03 -9.16 17.42
CA GLY A 183 9.95 -7.73 17.70
C GLY A 183 9.45 -7.39 19.10
N CYS A 184 9.21 -6.09 19.34
CA CYS A 184 8.79 -5.57 20.64
C CYS A 184 7.68 -4.52 20.45
N ASN A 185 6.44 -4.99 20.25
CA ASN A 185 5.31 -4.17 19.83
C ASN A 185 4.41 -3.80 21.02
N GLY A 186 4.30 -2.50 21.32
CA GLY A 186 3.53 -1.97 22.46
C GLY A 186 4.14 -0.71 23.09
N GLY A 187 4.73 0.17 22.28
CA GLY A 187 5.51 1.33 22.74
C GLY A 187 4.70 2.47 23.35
N ARG A 188 5.40 3.35 24.07
CA ARG A 188 5.01 4.75 24.23
C ARG A 188 5.82 5.56 23.21
N PRO A 189 5.19 6.22 22.23
CA PRO A 189 5.93 7.09 21.33
C PRO A 189 6.58 8.24 22.11
N SER A 190 7.78 8.63 21.70
CA SER A 190 8.45 9.87 22.11
C SER A 190 7.54 11.08 21.88
N MET A 191 7.74 12.17 22.64
CA MET A 191 7.10 13.45 22.30
C MET A 191 7.54 13.98 20.92
N TYR A 192 8.76 13.67 20.48
CA TYR A 192 9.27 14.00 19.14
C TYR A 192 8.95 12.94 18.08
N SER A 193 8.26 11.85 18.44
CA SER A 193 7.77 10.86 17.48
C SER A 193 6.50 11.39 16.79
N PRO A 194 6.44 11.41 15.44
CA PRO A 194 5.24 11.78 14.70
C PRO A 194 4.04 10.87 15.04
N PRO A 195 2.80 11.40 15.08
CA PRO A 195 1.62 10.65 15.53
C PRO A 195 1.07 9.63 14.52
N ASN A 196 1.50 9.68 13.25
CA ASN A 196 0.97 8.83 12.19
C ASN A 196 1.80 7.53 12.06
N GLY A 197 1.26 6.44 12.61
CA GLY A 197 1.97 5.19 12.96
C GLY A 197 2.66 4.34 11.88
N GLY A 198 3.00 4.91 10.71
CA GLY A 198 3.85 4.28 9.68
C GLY A 198 5.19 4.98 9.46
N ASN A 199 5.32 6.27 9.85
CA ASN A 199 6.46 7.11 9.49
C ASN A 199 7.23 7.54 10.74
N MET A 200 8.37 6.89 11.00
CA MET A 200 9.31 7.16 12.12
C MET A 200 8.73 7.14 13.54
N VAL A 201 8.16 6.00 13.95
CA VAL A 201 7.78 5.82 15.37
C VAL A 201 8.96 5.30 16.19
N PHE A 202 9.26 5.97 17.31
CA PHE A 202 10.33 5.63 18.25
C PHE A 202 9.98 5.97 19.70
N GLY A 203 10.56 5.25 20.66
CA GLY A 203 10.35 5.44 22.10
C GLY A 203 10.31 4.14 22.91
N PRO A 204 10.25 4.20 24.25
CA PRO A 204 10.35 3.02 25.09
C PRO A 204 9.13 2.07 24.98
N SER A 205 9.41 0.77 24.97
CA SER A 205 8.40 -0.29 25.03
C SER A 205 7.78 -0.41 26.42
N ARG A 206 6.48 -0.73 26.48
CA ARG A 206 5.80 -1.12 27.73
C ARG A 206 6.04 -2.58 28.12
N LEU A 207 6.59 -3.40 27.21
CA LEU A 207 6.88 -4.80 27.46
C LEU A 207 8.13 -4.96 28.34
N LYS A 208 8.11 -5.95 29.24
CA LYS A 208 9.34 -6.46 29.86
C LYS A 208 10.18 -7.23 28.83
N LEU A 209 11.44 -7.47 29.16
CA LEU A 209 12.38 -8.24 28.34
C LEU A 209 11.78 -9.60 27.95
N GLU A 210 11.33 -10.36 28.94
CA GLU A 210 10.84 -11.73 28.83
C GLU A 210 9.49 -11.84 28.11
N GLN A 211 8.84 -10.69 27.86
CA GLN A 211 7.56 -10.57 27.16
C GLN A 211 7.73 -10.11 25.71
N SER A 212 8.95 -9.75 25.29
CA SER A 212 9.24 -9.33 23.94
C SER A 212 9.38 -10.53 23.00
N GLY A 213 8.92 -10.36 21.76
CA GLY A 213 8.97 -11.40 20.73
C GLY A 213 10.38 -11.84 20.40
N ASP A 214 11.33 -10.91 20.30
CA ASP A 214 12.74 -11.20 20.02
C ASP A 214 13.42 -11.96 21.17
N TRP A 215 13.13 -11.63 22.44
CA TRP A 215 13.68 -12.39 23.56
C TRP A 215 13.14 -13.82 23.61
N ILE A 216 11.84 -14.01 23.34
CA ILE A 216 11.23 -15.34 23.23
C ILE A 216 11.84 -16.12 22.05
N THR A 217 12.14 -15.45 20.94
CA THR A 217 12.84 -16.03 19.78
C THR A 217 14.22 -16.56 20.18
N ALA A 218 15.03 -15.71 20.82
CA ALA A 218 16.37 -16.08 21.26
C ALA A 218 16.37 -17.16 22.35
N ASP A 219 15.52 -17.04 23.37
CA ASP A 219 15.40 -18.07 24.43
C ASP A 219 14.93 -19.42 23.91
N PHE A 220 14.02 -19.44 22.92
CA PHE A 220 13.61 -20.68 22.26
C PHE A 220 14.79 -21.34 21.53
N ALA A 221 15.49 -20.60 20.67
CA ALA A 221 16.65 -21.12 19.95
C ALA A 221 17.76 -21.59 20.89
N ALA A 222 18.01 -20.83 21.97
CA ALA A 222 18.98 -21.17 23.00
C ALA A 222 18.63 -22.48 23.73
N ARG A 223 17.38 -22.66 24.15
CA ARG A 223 16.94 -23.91 24.79
C ARG A 223 16.97 -25.10 23.82
N LEU A 224 16.68 -24.86 22.54
CA LEU A 224 16.66 -25.92 21.54
C LEU A 224 18.06 -26.53 21.33
N ILE A 225 19.10 -25.71 21.26
CA ILE A 225 20.50 -26.18 21.17
C ILE A 225 21.06 -26.65 22.51
N GLU A 226 20.63 -26.08 23.64
CA GLU A 226 21.07 -26.48 24.98
C GLU A 226 20.49 -27.84 25.43
N HIS A 227 19.26 -28.17 25.03
CA HIS A 227 18.52 -29.34 25.54
C HIS A 227 18.05 -30.32 24.45
N GLY A 228 18.32 -30.05 23.17
CA GLY A 228 17.79 -30.82 22.03
C GLY A 228 16.29 -30.61 21.78
N THR A 229 15.54 -30.00 22.70
CA THR A 229 14.11 -29.73 22.57
C THR A 229 13.71 -28.38 23.18
N ALA A 230 12.76 -27.69 22.56
CA ALA A 230 12.22 -26.43 23.06
C ALA A 230 10.76 -26.22 22.67
N GLU A 231 10.02 -25.55 23.56
CA GLU A 231 8.64 -25.08 23.37
C GLU A 231 8.57 -23.56 23.63
N ILE A 232 7.66 -22.85 22.96
CA ILE A 232 7.32 -21.45 23.24
C ILE A 232 6.47 -21.36 24.52
N LYS A 233 7.06 -20.83 25.60
CA LYS A 233 6.39 -20.73 26.91
C LYS A 233 5.49 -19.49 27.00
N GLY A 234 4.16 -19.67 26.93
CA GLY A 234 3.16 -18.73 27.46
C GLY A 234 2.16 -18.14 26.46
N ASN A 235 1.20 -17.37 26.98
CA ASN A 235 0.00 -16.88 26.28
C ASN A 235 0.24 -15.74 25.25
N GLY A 236 1.39 -15.74 24.56
CA GLY A 236 1.66 -14.82 23.46
C GLY A 236 0.70 -15.04 22.29
N LYS A 237 0.36 -13.98 21.54
CA LYS A 237 -0.55 -14.09 20.38
C LYS A 237 0.02 -15.07 19.35
N ARG A 238 -0.60 -16.25 19.27
CA ARG A 238 -0.24 -17.36 18.40
C ARG A 238 -0.10 -16.90 16.94
N GLY A 239 1.01 -17.29 16.29
CA GLY A 239 1.04 -17.35 14.83
C GLY A 239 -0.06 -18.30 14.36
N LYS A 240 -0.76 -17.97 13.27
CA LYS A 240 -2.05 -18.62 12.97
C LYS A 240 -1.98 -20.11 12.64
N ASP A 241 -0.83 -20.61 12.18
CA ASP A 241 -0.60 -22.01 11.80
C ASP A 241 0.87 -22.41 12.05
N GLY A 242 1.13 -23.58 12.64
CA GLY A 242 2.48 -24.14 12.84
C GLY A 242 2.71 -24.71 14.26
N PRO A 243 3.68 -25.63 14.44
CA PRO A 243 4.02 -26.16 15.76
C PRO A 243 4.64 -25.08 16.67
N ASP A 244 4.50 -25.29 17.98
CA ASP A 244 5.02 -24.45 19.07
C ASP A 244 6.25 -25.05 19.78
N SER A 245 6.57 -26.31 19.45
CA SER A 245 7.74 -27.06 19.93
C SER A 245 8.55 -27.68 18.80
N VAL A 246 9.86 -27.89 19.02
CA VAL A 246 10.78 -28.65 18.15
C VAL A 246 11.61 -29.58 19.03
N THR A 247 11.94 -30.76 18.48
CA THR A 247 13.02 -31.61 18.98
C THR A 247 13.98 -31.87 17.81
N LEU A 248 15.28 -31.61 18.02
CA LEU A 248 16.33 -31.94 17.08
C LEU A 248 16.58 -33.46 17.11
N PRO A 249 16.83 -34.13 15.97
CA PRO A 249 17.19 -35.55 15.97
C PRO A 249 18.60 -35.77 16.54
N ASP A 250 18.80 -36.87 17.26
CA ASP A 250 20.10 -37.20 17.89
C ASP A 250 21.18 -37.62 16.88
N ASP A 251 20.77 -38.17 15.73
CA ASP A 251 21.64 -38.80 14.72
C ASP A 251 21.71 -38.03 13.38
N GLN A 252 21.12 -36.83 13.31
CA GLN A 252 21.04 -36.02 12.09
C GLN A 252 21.65 -34.61 12.33
N PRO A 253 22.55 -34.11 11.45
CA PRO A 253 23.04 -32.74 11.58
C PRO A 253 21.92 -31.74 11.30
N PHE A 254 21.95 -30.60 11.99
CA PHE A 254 20.88 -29.59 11.92
C PHE A 254 21.32 -28.24 11.35
N PHE A 255 20.34 -27.50 10.83
CA PHE A 255 20.45 -26.08 10.52
C PHE A 255 19.34 -25.34 11.26
N LEU A 256 19.71 -24.51 12.24
CA LEU A 256 18.79 -23.72 13.07
C LEU A 256 18.89 -22.23 12.71
N GLY A 257 17.82 -21.68 12.14
CA GLY A 257 17.71 -20.25 11.88
C GLY A 257 17.00 -19.48 13.00
N CYS A 258 17.62 -18.39 13.48
CA CYS A 258 17.05 -17.51 14.51
C CYS A 258 16.99 -16.05 14.01
N GLY A 259 15.78 -15.54 13.74
CA GLY A 259 15.58 -14.19 13.20
C GLY A 259 15.09 -13.16 14.22
N ILE A 260 15.98 -12.27 14.66
CA ILE A 260 15.71 -11.13 15.55
C ILE A 260 15.23 -9.93 14.72
N PHE A 261 14.14 -9.28 15.14
CA PHE A 261 13.50 -8.18 14.40
C PHE A 261 14.05 -6.79 14.77
N ARG A 262 14.53 -6.58 15.99
CA ARG A 262 15.22 -5.31 16.33
C ARG A 262 16.66 -5.29 15.76
N PRO A 263 17.19 -4.13 15.33
CA PRO A 263 16.67 -2.77 15.55
C PRO A 263 15.64 -2.20 14.56
N HIS A 264 15.06 -2.95 13.61
CA HIS A 264 14.05 -2.44 12.66
C HIS A 264 12.92 -1.64 13.33
N LEU A 265 12.43 -0.60 12.64
CA LEU A 265 11.30 0.25 13.05
C LEU A 265 10.03 -0.56 13.41
N PRO A 266 9.17 -0.08 14.34
CA PRO A 266 9.37 1.10 15.17
C PRO A 266 10.45 0.87 16.22
N PHE A 267 11.23 1.91 16.56
CA PHE A 267 12.36 1.78 17.50
C PHE A 267 11.85 1.68 18.95
N HIS A 268 11.43 0.48 19.32
CA HIS A 268 10.91 0.13 20.64
C HIS A 268 11.72 -1.01 21.27
N ALA A 269 12.31 -0.75 22.43
CA ALA A 269 12.89 -1.74 23.34
C ALA A 269 12.49 -1.41 24.79
N PRO A 270 12.64 -2.32 25.78
CA PRO A 270 12.35 -2.00 27.18
C PRO A 270 13.16 -0.79 27.69
N GLN A 271 12.55 0.07 28.52
CA GLN A 271 13.13 1.35 28.99
C GLN A 271 14.62 1.26 29.40
N ARG A 272 15.00 0.21 30.14
CA ARG A 272 16.37 -0.01 30.64
C ARG A 272 17.47 0.05 29.57
N PHE A 273 17.14 -0.18 28.30
CA PHE A 273 18.10 -0.11 27.19
C PHE A 273 18.26 1.31 26.62
N PHE A 274 17.27 2.20 26.80
CA PHE A 274 17.37 3.62 26.45
C PHE A 274 18.22 4.35 27.50
N ASP A 275 18.05 3.97 28.77
CA ASP A 275 18.79 4.49 29.92
C ASP A 275 20.33 4.27 29.79
N LEU A 276 20.76 3.33 28.93
CA LEU A 276 22.16 3.09 28.60
C LEU A 276 22.78 4.21 27.74
N PHE A 277 21.98 5.02 27.04
CA PHE A 277 22.47 6.03 26.09
C PHE A 277 21.90 7.41 26.41
N PRO A 278 22.41 8.12 27.44
CA PRO A 278 22.03 9.50 27.73
C PRO A 278 22.24 10.42 26.52
N THR A 279 21.21 11.20 26.17
CA THR A 279 21.21 12.05 24.96
C THR A 279 22.11 13.29 25.07
N ASP A 280 22.52 13.66 26.28
CA ASP A 280 23.52 14.70 26.55
C ASP A 280 24.94 14.26 26.15
N GLN A 281 25.24 12.95 26.23
CA GLN A 281 26.51 12.36 25.79
C GLN A 281 26.68 12.31 24.27
N MET A 282 25.60 12.46 23.49
CA MET A 282 25.62 12.49 22.01
C MET A 282 26.08 13.85 21.48
N THR A 283 27.28 14.28 21.87
CA THR A 283 27.78 15.64 21.65
C THR A 283 28.02 15.98 20.18
N GLY A 284 28.36 14.98 19.36
CA GLY A 284 28.54 15.16 17.92
C GLY A 284 27.24 15.32 17.14
N LEU A 285 26.09 14.92 17.70
CA LEU A 285 24.77 15.28 17.16
C LEU A 285 24.40 16.70 17.60
N ASN A 286 24.71 17.69 16.78
CA ASN A 286 24.57 19.11 17.11
C ASN A 286 24.20 19.93 15.86
N ARG A 287 24.05 21.26 16.01
CA ARG A 287 23.62 22.13 14.91
C ARG A 287 24.58 22.10 13.72
N GLN A 288 25.88 22.16 13.99
CA GLN A 288 26.92 22.16 12.96
C GLN A 288 26.96 20.83 12.19
N SER A 289 26.82 19.69 12.88
CA SER A 289 26.77 18.40 12.18
C SER A 289 25.49 18.21 11.36
N LEU A 290 24.35 18.73 11.85
CA LEU A 290 23.11 18.75 11.06
C LEU A 290 23.23 19.64 9.81
N GLU A 291 23.86 20.81 9.92
CA GLU A 291 24.12 21.72 8.79
C GLU A 291 25.09 21.08 7.79
N SER A 292 26.16 20.42 8.25
CA SER A 292 27.10 19.69 7.40
C SER A 292 26.44 18.55 6.62
N VAL A 293 25.54 17.80 7.26
CA VAL A 293 24.75 16.71 6.67
C VAL A 293 23.72 17.20 5.65
N ILE A 294 23.29 18.47 5.76
CA ILE A 294 22.41 19.12 4.78
C ILE A 294 23.24 19.66 3.60
N ALA A 295 24.45 20.16 3.83
CA ALA A 295 25.37 20.60 2.77
C ALA A 295 25.91 19.42 1.92
N ASP A 296 26.07 18.24 2.54
CA ASP A 296 26.35 16.93 1.90
C ASP A 296 25.21 16.43 0.96
N LEU A 297 24.21 17.28 0.67
CA LEU A 297 23.21 17.09 -0.38
C LEU A 297 23.53 17.87 -1.66
N ASP A 298 24.41 18.88 -1.61
CA ASP A 298 24.65 19.83 -2.70
C ASP A 298 25.40 19.21 -3.90
N ASP A 299 26.15 18.12 -3.68
CA ASP A 299 26.93 17.38 -4.69
C ASP A 299 26.23 16.11 -5.20
N LEU A 300 25.02 15.82 -4.70
CA LEU A 300 24.28 14.62 -5.05
C LEU A 300 23.69 14.73 -6.48
N PRO A 301 23.94 13.74 -7.35
CA PRO A 301 23.33 13.72 -8.69
C PRO A 301 21.81 13.50 -8.64
N SER A 302 21.12 13.78 -9.75
CA SER A 302 19.66 13.65 -9.89
C SER A 302 19.11 12.27 -9.51
N GLY A 303 19.89 11.21 -9.74
CA GLY A 303 19.56 9.85 -9.32
C GLY A 303 19.65 9.67 -7.80
N ALA A 304 20.68 10.24 -7.16
CA ALA A 304 20.90 10.17 -5.71
C ALA A 304 19.86 10.95 -4.91
N GLN A 305 19.49 12.15 -5.37
CA GLN A 305 18.49 13.03 -4.74
C GLN A 305 17.15 12.30 -4.48
N ARG A 306 16.75 11.38 -5.35
CA ARG A 306 15.53 10.57 -5.17
C ARG A 306 15.57 9.67 -3.93
N PHE A 307 16.75 9.31 -3.43
CA PHE A 307 16.92 8.49 -2.23
C PHE A 307 16.96 9.30 -0.93
N SER A 308 17.32 10.60 -0.99
CA SER A 308 17.11 11.51 0.15
C SER A 308 15.64 11.92 0.30
N ASP A 309 14.84 11.93 -0.78
CA ASP A 309 13.48 12.51 -0.80
C ASP A 309 12.29 11.54 -1.00
N PHE A 310 12.50 10.23 -1.15
CA PHE A 310 11.53 9.25 -1.72
C PHE A 310 10.03 9.32 -1.32
N THR A 311 9.63 9.83 -0.15
CA THR A 311 8.20 10.07 0.21
C THR A 311 8.04 11.08 1.34
N GLY A 312 8.83 12.15 1.36
CA GLY A 312 8.97 13.02 2.53
C GLY A 312 9.89 12.36 3.56
N GLY A 313 11.18 12.67 3.45
CA GLY A 313 12.27 11.98 4.14
C GLY A 313 12.00 11.73 5.63
N LYS A 314 12.31 10.53 6.11
CA LYS A 314 12.11 10.12 7.51
C LYS A 314 12.72 11.12 8.51
N MET A 315 13.91 11.64 8.20
CA MET A 315 14.56 12.73 8.93
C MET A 315 13.74 14.02 8.90
N LYS A 316 13.31 14.47 7.71
CA LYS A 316 12.45 15.65 7.49
C LYS A 316 11.16 15.59 8.32
N VAL A 317 10.46 14.44 8.34
CA VAL A 317 9.22 14.27 9.14
C VAL A 317 9.49 14.41 10.64
N VAL A 318 10.59 13.85 11.15
CA VAL A 318 10.99 14.02 12.56
C VAL A 318 11.32 15.48 12.86
N MET A 319 12.05 16.17 11.97
CA MET A 319 12.39 17.59 12.11
C MET A 319 11.17 18.51 12.05
N GLU A 320 10.24 18.28 11.13
CA GLU A 320 8.99 19.04 11.00
C GLU A 320 8.09 18.86 12.22
N HIS A 321 7.93 17.62 12.71
CA HIS A 321 7.19 17.36 13.95
C HIS A 321 7.86 18.02 15.16
N ALA A 322 9.20 17.92 15.29
CA ALA A 322 9.95 18.59 16.35
C ALA A 322 9.76 20.12 16.30
N ARG A 323 9.85 20.73 15.11
CA ARG A 323 9.57 22.16 14.91
C ARG A 323 8.15 22.53 15.33
N SER A 324 7.16 21.66 15.10
CA SER A 324 5.77 21.93 15.48
C SER A 324 5.54 22.01 17.00
N ILE A 325 6.33 21.28 17.81
CA ILE A 325 6.16 21.23 19.27
C ILE A 325 7.18 22.08 20.06
N GLY A 326 8.32 22.45 19.46
CA GLY A 326 9.38 23.22 20.14
C GLY A 326 10.24 24.12 19.24
N GLY A 327 9.82 24.36 17.99
CA GLY A 327 10.57 25.16 17.02
C GLY A 327 11.92 24.52 16.63
N THR A 328 12.80 25.29 16.00
CA THR A 328 14.13 24.83 15.58
C THR A 328 15.00 24.32 16.74
N LYS A 329 14.72 24.74 17.98
CA LYS A 329 15.43 24.26 19.17
C LYS A 329 15.16 22.77 19.48
N ALA A 330 14.05 22.21 19.00
CA ALA A 330 13.66 20.81 19.22
C ALA A 330 14.31 19.82 18.22
N GLU A 331 14.91 20.30 17.12
CA GLU A 331 15.48 19.45 16.06
C GLU A 331 16.62 18.55 16.57
N ILE A 332 17.58 19.11 17.31
CA ILE A 332 18.71 18.36 17.85
C ILE A 332 18.27 17.39 18.97
N PRO A 333 17.41 17.77 19.93
CA PRO A 333 16.76 16.81 20.84
C PRO A 333 16.05 15.65 20.12
N ALA A 334 15.26 15.94 19.08
CA ALA A 334 14.54 14.92 18.32
C ALA A 334 15.48 13.95 17.59
N TRP A 335 16.55 14.46 16.98
CA TRP A 335 17.58 13.63 16.34
C TRP A 335 18.26 12.71 17.37
N ARG A 336 18.69 13.27 18.51
CA ARG A 336 19.31 12.50 19.59
C ARG A 336 18.38 11.43 20.18
N GLU A 337 17.10 11.73 20.36
CA GLU A 337 16.14 10.76 20.90
C GLU A 337 15.80 9.65 19.88
N MET A 338 15.76 9.97 18.59
CA MET A 338 15.68 8.97 17.52
C MET A 338 16.91 8.04 17.50
N VAL A 339 18.13 8.60 17.62
CA VAL A 339 19.37 7.82 17.70
C VAL A 339 19.43 6.98 18.98
N GLN A 340 19.07 7.55 20.14
CA GLN A 340 18.94 6.83 21.41
C GLN A 340 18.01 5.63 21.27
N SER A 341 16.88 5.81 20.59
CA SER A 341 15.90 4.75 20.37
C SER A 341 16.46 3.62 19.51
N TYR A 342 17.26 3.93 18.48
CA TYR A 342 17.95 2.92 17.68
C TYR A 342 19.03 2.19 18.48
N LEU A 343 19.91 2.91 19.19
CA LEU A 343 20.96 2.32 20.03
C LEU A 343 20.37 1.44 21.16
N GLY A 344 19.26 1.86 21.77
CA GLY A 344 18.50 1.06 22.73
C GLY A 344 17.91 -0.22 22.11
N CYS A 345 17.57 -0.20 20.82
CA CYS A 345 17.16 -1.40 20.10
C CYS A 345 18.34 -2.31 19.70
N VAL A 346 19.51 -1.74 19.39
CA VAL A 346 20.77 -2.50 19.16
C VAL A 346 21.19 -3.22 20.44
N ALA A 347 21.26 -2.53 21.58
CA ALA A 347 21.61 -3.13 22.87
C ALA A 347 20.59 -4.19 23.35
N PHE A 348 19.32 -4.06 22.96
CA PHE A 348 18.31 -5.09 23.19
C PHE A 348 18.50 -6.31 22.28
N ALA A 349 18.87 -6.12 21.00
CA ALA A 349 19.23 -7.21 20.10
C ALA A 349 20.51 -7.93 20.57
N ASP A 350 21.51 -7.20 21.07
CA ASP A 350 22.71 -7.75 21.70
C ASP A 350 22.39 -8.58 22.95
N ALA A 351 21.47 -8.12 23.80
CA ALA A 351 21.02 -8.93 24.94
C ALA A 351 20.31 -10.23 24.51
N CYS A 352 19.55 -10.19 23.41
CA CYS A 352 18.96 -11.40 22.81
C CYS A 352 20.05 -12.33 22.25
N LEU A 353 21.08 -11.78 21.59
CA LEU A 353 22.26 -12.54 21.18
C LEU A 353 22.96 -13.19 22.38
N GLY A 354 23.18 -12.45 23.48
CA GLY A 354 23.77 -12.99 24.71
C GLY A 354 23.00 -14.20 25.23
N ARG A 355 21.66 -14.12 25.31
CA ARG A 355 20.82 -15.27 25.69
C ARG A 355 20.99 -16.48 24.77
N LEU A 356 21.21 -16.25 23.48
CA LEU A 356 21.43 -17.30 22.49
C LEU A 356 22.82 -17.94 22.62
N LEU A 357 23.86 -17.11 22.78
CA LEU A 357 25.23 -17.58 23.03
C LEU A 357 25.32 -18.38 24.34
N ASP A 358 24.64 -17.94 25.41
CA ASP A 358 24.53 -18.67 26.69
C ASP A 358 23.92 -20.09 26.55
N GLY A 359 23.14 -20.34 25.49
CA GLY A 359 22.60 -21.66 25.16
C GLY A 359 23.51 -22.44 24.21
N TYR A 360 24.17 -21.75 23.28
CA TYR A 360 25.18 -22.31 22.40
C TYR A 360 26.36 -22.89 23.18
N GLU A 361 26.96 -22.13 24.11
CA GLU A 361 28.08 -22.59 24.95
C GLU A 361 27.75 -23.79 25.85
N LYS A 362 26.47 -23.94 26.22
CA LYS A 362 25.98 -25.08 27.00
C LYS A 362 25.52 -26.25 26.14
N SER A 363 25.46 -26.08 24.82
CA SER A 363 25.03 -27.14 23.91
C SER A 363 26.03 -28.30 23.97
N PRO A 364 25.57 -29.56 24.07
CA PRO A 364 26.45 -30.72 23.97
C PRO A 364 27.09 -30.86 22.58
N GLN A 365 26.63 -30.10 21.57
CA GLN A 365 27.11 -30.14 20.19
C GLN A 365 27.86 -28.86 19.76
N HIS A 366 28.21 -27.95 20.68
CA HIS A 366 28.81 -26.65 20.34
C HIS A 366 30.11 -26.77 19.53
N GLU A 367 31.02 -27.67 19.92
CA GLU A 367 32.29 -27.95 19.21
C GLU A 367 32.10 -28.41 17.75
N ASN A 368 30.90 -28.86 17.36
CA ASN A 368 30.57 -29.23 15.96
C ASN A 368 29.56 -28.26 15.31
N THR A 369 29.20 -27.16 15.96
CA THR A 369 28.16 -26.24 15.47
C THR A 369 28.79 -24.93 14.98
N VAL A 370 28.73 -24.68 13.68
CA VAL A 370 29.22 -23.42 13.09
C VAL A 370 28.17 -22.33 13.27
N LEU A 371 28.57 -21.20 13.84
CA LEU A 371 27.71 -20.04 14.06
C LEU A 371 27.96 -18.97 12.99
N PHE A 372 26.89 -18.54 12.32
CA PHE A 372 26.86 -17.41 11.40
C PHE A 372 25.96 -16.32 11.97
N LEU A 373 26.50 -15.13 12.22
CA LEU A 373 25.73 -13.94 12.54
C LEU A 373 25.78 -12.96 11.37
N TRP A 374 24.62 -12.48 10.93
CA TRP A 374 24.51 -11.52 9.82
C TRP A 374 23.37 -10.53 10.01
N SER A 375 23.55 -9.33 9.46
CA SER A 375 22.48 -8.36 9.22
C SER A 375 22.02 -8.39 7.77
N ASP A 376 20.74 -8.09 7.49
CA ASP A 376 20.21 -8.11 6.13
C ASP A 376 20.56 -6.87 5.30
N HIS A 377 20.84 -5.73 5.93
CA HIS A 377 21.41 -4.52 5.32
C HIS A 377 21.79 -3.52 6.43
N GLY A 378 22.55 -2.47 6.09
CA GLY A 378 22.86 -1.37 7.02
C GLY A 378 21.66 -0.45 7.27
N TYR A 379 21.86 0.67 7.96
CA TYR A 379 20.76 1.60 8.32
C TYR A 379 21.24 3.02 8.66
N HIS A 380 20.88 4.03 7.84
CA HIS A 380 21.22 5.42 8.12
C HIS A 380 20.47 5.98 9.34
N LEU A 381 21.16 6.76 10.16
CA LEU A 381 20.57 7.56 11.25
C LEU A 381 20.68 9.08 11.08
N GLY A 382 21.03 9.54 9.88
CA GLY A 382 21.04 10.96 9.54
C GLY A 382 21.99 11.31 8.39
N ALA A 383 23.03 10.52 8.13
CA ALA A 383 23.98 10.78 7.03
C ALA A 383 23.26 10.92 5.67
N LYS A 384 23.71 11.85 4.82
CA LYS A 384 23.03 12.30 3.59
C LYS A 384 21.57 12.70 3.81
N TYR A 385 21.30 13.34 4.95
CA TYR A 385 19.99 13.69 5.52
C TYR A 385 18.97 12.53 5.53
N HIS A 386 19.45 11.29 5.41
CA HIS A 386 18.65 10.09 5.22
C HIS A 386 18.51 9.32 6.52
N VAL A 387 17.37 8.63 6.67
CA VAL A 387 17.15 7.69 7.75
C VAL A 387 16.55 6.42 7.17
N ALA A 388 17.05 5.27 7.62
CA ALA A 388 16.82 3.93 7.08
C ALA A 388 17.73 3.49 5.93
N LYS A 389 17.37 2.38 5.31
CA LYS A 389 18.24 1.56 4.46
C LYS A 389 18.13 1.83 2.95
N GLN A 390 17.22 2.69 2.52
CA GLN A 390 16.71 2.69 1.13
C GLN A 390 17.62 3.45 0.15
N ALA A 391 18.90 3.05 0.03
CA ALA A 391 19.94 3.76 -0.71
C ALA A 391 21.08 2.86 -1.22
N LEU A 392 22.00 3.43 -2.02
CA LEU A 392 23.24 2.80 -2.52
C LEU A 392 24.50 3.22 -1.73
N TRP A 393 24.36 4.04 -0.69
CA TRP A 393 25.48 4.49 0.12
C TRP A 393 25.99 3.41 1.09
N GLU A 394 27.24 3.53 1.53
CA GLU A 394 27.95 2.52 2.33
C GLU A 394 27.22 2.12 3.60
N GLU A 395 26.72 3.10 4.37
CA GLU A 395 25.98 2.87 5.62
C GLU A 395 24.64 2.11 5.40
N ALA A 396 24.10 2.10 4.18
CA ALA A 396 22.95 1.28 3.82
C ALA A 396 23.33 -0.12 3.32
N ASN A 397 24.55 -0.33 2.81
CA ASN A 397 24.95 -1.58 2.17
C ASN A 397 25.87 -2.47 3.02
N ARG A 398 26.74 -1.89 3.83
CA ARG A 398 27.63 -2.61 4.74
C ARG A 398 26.80 -3.27 5.84
N VAL A 399 27.12 -4.52 6.17
CA VAL A 399 26.40 -5.31 7.18
C VAL A 399 27.35 -5.85 8.23
N GLN A 400 26.82 -6.05 9.45
CA GLN A 400 27.51 -6.89 10.41
C GLN A 400 27.52 -8.34 9.94
N PHE A 401 28.71 -8.95 9.96
CA PHE A 401 28.90 -10.34 9.62
C PHE A 401 30.04 -10.95 10.44
N ILE A 402 29.75 -12.05 11.15
CA ILE A 402 30.71 -12.79 11.98
C ILE A 402 30.50 -14.28 11.75
N VAL A 403 31.60 -15.01 11.57
CA VAL A 403 31.59 -16.48 11.49
C VAL A 403 32.45 -17.07 12.61
N HIS A 404 31.91 -18.08 13.30
CA HIS A 404 32.60 -18.85 14.32
C HIS A 404 32.48 -20.33 14.00
N ASP A 405 33.58 -20.94 13.54
CA ASP A 405 33.71 -22.38 13.37
C ASP A 405 34.72 -22.93 14.40
N PRO A 406 34.27 -23.50 15.53
CA PRO A 406 35.17 -24.00 16.58
C PRO A 406 36.06 -25.14 16.11
N ARG A 407 35.67 -25.86 15.04
CA ARG A 407 36.44 -26.94 14.41
C ARG A 407 37.66 -26.41 13.63
N LYS A 408 37.72 -25.08 13.40
CA LYS A 408 38.74 -24.40 12.60
C LYS A 408 39.38 -23.29 13.43
N PRO A 409 40.53 -23.53 14.09
CA PRO A 409 41.16 -22.55 14.98
C PRO A 409 41.43 -21.18 14.37
N GLY A 410 41.68 -21.10 13.06
CA GLY A 410 41.83 -19.83 12.33
C GLY A 410 40.56 -18.98 12.25
N SER A 411 39.37 -19.61 12.33
CA SER A 411 38.08 -18.94 12.48
C SER A 411 37.87 -18.34 13.87
N CYS A 412 38.73 -18.63 14.85
CA CYS A 412 38.54 -18.26 16.26
C CYS A 412 39.62 -17.28 16.75
N ASP A 413 40.29 -16.56 15.85
CA ASP A 413 41.47 -15.74 16.17
C ASP A 413 41.15 -14.27 16.51
N GLY A 414 39.88 -13.86 16.40
CA GLY A 414 39.41 -12.50 16.72
C GLY A 414 39.88 -11.41 15.75
N LYS A 415 40.55 -11.77 14.64
CA LYS A 415 41.13 -10.78 13.72
C LYS A 415 40.12 -10.29 12.68
N LEU A 416 40.06 -8.98 12.51
CA LEU A 416 39.17 -8.29 11.58
C LEU A 416 39.52 -8.60 10.11
N ARG A 417 38.64 -9.35 9.42
CA ARG A 417 38.74 -9.63 7.97
C ARG A 417 38.33 -8.38 7.16
N ARG A 418 39.11 -8.00 6.14
CA ARG A 418 38.91 -6.75 5.35
C ARG A 418 38.82 -6.95 3.84
N GLN A 419 38.77 -8.21 3.40
CA GLN A 419 38.40 -8.64 2.06
C GLN A 419 36.91 -8.36 1.81
N LEU A 420 36.53 -8.12 0.55
CA LEU A 420 35.13 -7.91 0.17
C LEU A 420 34.35 -9.22 0.21
N VAL A 421 33.20 -9.22 0.90
CA VAL A 421 32.26 -10.35 1.00
C VAL A 421 30.83 -9.88 0.72
N SER A 422 30.06 -10.67 -0.02
CA SER A 422 28.62 -10.47 -0.23
C SER A 422 27.81 -11.45 0.61
N LEU A 423 26.61 -11.10 1.07
CA LEU A 423 25.73 -12.10 1.69
C LEU A 423 25.37 -13.26 0.73
N ASN A 424 25.48 -13.07 -0.59
CA ASN A 424 25.31 -14.16 -1.57
C ASN A 424 26.39 -15.26 -1.48
N ASP A 425 27.50 -14.97 -0.80
CA ASP A 425 28.59 -15.91 -0.56
C ASP A 425 28.25 -16.94 0.54
N LEU A 426 27.25 -16.66 1.39
CA LEU A 426 26.91 -17.53 2.53
C LEU A 426 26.32 -18.87 2.09
N TYR A 427 25.51 -18.91 1.03
CA TYR A 427 24.95 -20.16 0.50
C TYR A 427 26.07 -21.12 0.02
N PRO A 428 26.95 -20.75 -0.94
CA PRO A 428 28.06 -21.62 -1.34
C PRO A 428 29.02 -21.96 -0.20
N THR A 429 29.27 -21.02 0.74
CA THR A 429 30.12 -21.27 1.92
C THR A 429 29.53 -22.34 2.85
N ILE A 430 28.24 -22.25 3.17
CA ILE A 430 27.58 -23.22 4.05
C ILE A 430 27.44 -24.58 3.35
N CYS A 431 27.20 -24.60 2.02
CA CYS A 431 27.26 -25.83 1.22
C CYS A 431 28.64 -26.51 1.27
N GLU A 432 29.73 -25.75 1.10
CA GLU A 432 31.11 -26.29 1.19
C GLU A 432 31.39 -26.86 2.58
N LEU A 433 31.11 -26.11 3.65
CA LEU A 433 31.27 -26.58 5.04
C LEU A 433 30.41 -27.79 5.36
N ALA A 434 29.23 -27.91 4.73
CA ALA A 434 28.30 -29.02 4.88
C ALA A 434 28.68 -30.27 4.07
N GLY A 435 29.65 -30.17 3.15
CA GLY A 435 30.03 -31.23 2.21
C GLY A 435 28.96 -31.51 1.16
N THR A 436 28.28 -30.48 0.65
CA THR A 436 27.20 -30.63 -0.33
C THR A 436 27.28 -29.61 -1.47
N ASP A 437 26.69 -29.97 -2.62
CA ASP A 437 26.56 -29.07 -3.77
C ASP A 437 25.65 -27.87 -3.44
N VAL A 438 25.79 -26.82 -4.25
CA VAL A 438 24.87 -25.68 -4.26
C VAL A 438 23.70 -25.99 -5.20
N GLY A 439 22.49 -25.54 -4.86
CA GLY A 439 21.29 -25.77 -5.68
C GLY A 439 21.39 -25.25 -7.11
N PRO A 440 20.60 -25.81 -8.05
CA PRO A 440 20.60 -25.37 -9.45
C PRO A 440 19.91 -24.01 -9.60
N GLN A 441 20.70 -22.94 -9.70
CA GLN A 441 20.21 -21.57 -9.92
C GLN A 441 21.09 -20.77 -10.90
N LEU A 442 20.54 -19.65 -11.39
CA LEU A 442 21.09 -18.85 -12.50
C LEU A 442 22.50 -18.29 -12.25
N ALA A 443 22.79 -17.88 -11.01
CA ALA A 443 24.13 -17.57 -10.52
C ALA A 443 24.15 -17.70 -8.99
N VAL A 444 25.35 -17.79 -8.42
CA VAL A 444 25.62 -17.87 -6.98
C VAL A 444 26.84 -17.03 -6.62
N GLY A 445 27.01 -16.72 -5.32
CA GLY A 445 28.24 -16.12 -4.81
C GLY A 445 29.45 -17.07 -4.88
N LYS A 446 30.53 -16.71 -4.20
CA LYS A 446 31.72 -17.56 -4.04
C LYS A 446 31.82 -18.00 -2.59
N SER A 447 32.32 -19.21 -2.36
CA SER A 447 32.63 -19.63 -0.99
C SER A 447 33.74 -18.77 -0.38
N ILE A 448 33.58 -18.41 0.89
CA ILE A 448 34.55 -17.63 1.68
C ILE A 448 35.25 -18.47 2.76
N VAL A 449 35.16 -19.81 2.71
CA VAL A 449 35.87 -20.71 3.66
C VAL A 449 37.36 -20.33 3.84
N PRO A 450 38.14 -20.01 2.77
CA PRO A 450 39.53 -19.56 2.94
C PRO A 450 39.68 -18.28 3.79
N LEU A 451 38.74 -17.34 3.70
CA LEU A 451 38.76 -16.08 4.46
C LEU A 451 38.31 -16.27 5.91
N ILE A 452 37.48 -17.28 6.17
CA ILE A 452 37.09 -17.67 7.52
C ILE A 452 38.34 -18.26 8.23
N GLU A 453 39.05 -19.17 7.58
CA GLU A 453 40.21 -19.86 8.16
C GLU A 453 41.48 -19.00 8.25
N ASP A 454 41.70 -18.05 7.32
CA ASP A 454 42.92 -17.23 7.28
C ASP A 454 42.60 -15.75 7.00
N VAL A 455 43.12 -14.86 7.85
CA VAL A 455 42.99 -13.40 7.71
C VAL A 455 43.77 -12.86 6.51
N ASP A 456 44.86 -13.52 6.13
CA ASP A 456 45.75 -13.11 5.04
C ASP A 456 45.41 -13.79 3.70
N ALA A 457 44.34 -14.58 3.66
CA ALA A 457 43.88 -15.26 2.45
C ALA A 457 43.50 -14.26 1.33
N PRO A 458 43.78 -14.59 0.04
CA PRO A 458 43.43 -13.73 -1.09
C PRO A 458 41.94 -13.43 -1.17
N ALA A 459 41.59 -12.19 -1.54
CA ALA A 459 40.20 -11.78 -1.70
C ALA A 459 39.50 -12.61 -2.79
N VAL A 460 38.34 -13.18 -2.46
CA VAL A 460 37.51 -13.95 -3.41
C VAL A 460 36.87 -13.06 -4.49
N HIS A 461 36.70 -11.77 -4.20
CA HIS A 461 36.12 -10.76 -5.09
C HIS A 461 37.02 -9.54 -5.21
N GLU A 462 37.32 -9.11 -6.44
CA GLU A 462 37.95 -7.82 -6.71
C GLU A 462 36.97 -6.64 -6.54
N HIS A 463 35.69 -6.92 -6.78
CA HIS A 463 34.58 -5.98 -6.72
C HIS A 463 33.27 -6.70 -6.38
N LEU A 464 32.32 -5.97 -5.79
CA LEU A 464 30.95 -6.42 -5.54
C LEU A 464 29.95 -5.52 -6.25
N LEU A 465 28.82 -6.09 -6.67
CA LEU A 465 27.68 -5.37 -7.24
C LEU A 465 26.47 -5.48 -6.30
N MET A 466 25.94 -4.33 -5.89
CA MET A 466 24.78 -4.20 -5.00
C MET A 466 23.67 -3.46 -5.77
N THR A 467 22.40 -3.74 -5.50
CA THR A 467 21.29 -3.20 -6.30
C THR A 467 20.12 -2.78 -5.42
N TYR A 468 19.61 -1.56 -5.60
CA TYR A 468 18.41 -1.07 -4.93
C TYR A 468 17.39 -0.54 -5.95
N MET A 469 16.22 -1.17 -6.00
CA MET A 469 15.25 -1.04 -7.11
C MET A 469 15.84 -1.42 -8.49
N LYS A 470 14.98 -1.49 -9.52
CA LYS A 470 15.41 -1.79 -10.89
C LYS A 470 16.24 -0.62 -11.44
N GLY A 471 17.48 -0.90 -11.85
CA GLY A 471 18.34 0.03 -12.58
C GLY A 471 19.24 0.93 -11.73
N ASN A 472 19.24 0.83 -10.41
CA ASN A 472 20.21 1.53 -9.57
C ASN A 472 21.17 0.52 -8.93
N HIS A 473 22.45 0.68 -9.23
CA HIS A 473 23.49 -0.29 -8.95
C HIS A 473 24.71 0.39 -8.31
N SER A 474 25.36 -0.29 -7.39
CA SER A 474 26.60 0.17 -6.76
C SER A 474 27.69 -0.87 -6.95
N VAL A 475 28.85 -0.44 -7.47
CA VAL A 475 30.07 -1.25 -7.55
C VAL A 475 31.03 -0.81 -6.46
N ARG A 476 31.40 -1.75 -5.60
CA ARG A 476 32.36 -1.55 -4.51
C ARG A 476 33.63 -2.36 -4.78
N THR A 477 34.77 -1.68 -4.91
CA THR A 477 36.11 -2.30 -4.89
C THR A 477 36.72 -2.12 -3.50
N ALA A 478 37.97 -2.56 -3.28
CA ALA A 478 38.67 -2.30 -2.02
C ALA A 478 38.90 -0.80 -1.75
N THR A 479 39.06 0.02 -2.79
CA THR A 479 39.50 1.44 -2.68
C THR A 479 38.47 2.46 -3.13
N HIS A 480 37.54 2.10 -4.01
CA HIS A 480 36.54 3.01 -4.57
C HIS A 480 35.14 2.40 -4.57
N LYS A 481 34.13 3.28 -4.55
CA LYS A 481 32.72 2.95 -4.75
C LYS A 481 32.15 3.82 -5.85
N LEU A 482 31.46 3.21 -6.82
CA LEU A 482 30.71 3.93 -7.84
C LEU A 482 29.23 3.56 -7.74
N ASN A 483 28.37 4.54 -7.57
CA ASN A 483 26.93 4.38 -7.65
C ASN A 483 26.47 4.85 -9.03
N ARG A 484 25.75 4.01 -9.77
CA ARG A 484 25.10 4.37 -11.03
C ARG A 484 23.59 4.22 -10.87
N TYR A 485 22.88 5.29 -11.15
CA TYR A 485 21.44 5.35 -11.04
C TYR A 485 20.73 5.02 -12.35
N ARG A 486 19.41 4.80 -12.25
CA ARG A 486 18.56 4.47 -13.41
C ARG A 486 18.51 5.60 -14.45
N ASP A 487 18.76 6.84 -14.05
CA ASP A 487 18.90 8.00 -14.95
C ASP A 487 20.33 8.22 -15.45
N GLU A 488 21.18 7.19 -15.32
CA GLU A 488 22.59 7.13 -15.70
C GLU A 488 23.54 8.07 -14.93
N SER A 489 23.01 8.89 -14.03
CA SER A 489 23.81 9.75 -13.17
C SER A 489 24.68 8.93 -12.20
N LEU A 490 25.83 9.50 -11.81
CA LEU A 490 26.90 8.80 -11.11
C LEU A 490 27.31 9.50 -9.82
N GLU A 491 27.63 8.71 -8.80
CA GLU A 491 28.51 9.12 -7.69
C GLU A 491 29.80 8.29 -7.75
N LEU A 492 30.94 8.87 -7.38
CA LEU A 492 32.23 8.17 -7.24
C LEU A 492 32.92 8.60 -5.95
N TYR A 493 33.21 7.64 -5.06
CA TYR A 493 33.83 7.91 -3.76
C TYR A 493 35.16 7.17 -3.60
N ASN A 494 36.14 7.85 -2.99
CA ASN A 494 37.41 7.27 -2.57
C ASN A 494 37.26 6.70 -1.15
N MET A 495 36.94 5.42 -1.05
CA MET A 495 36.60 4.74 0.19
C MET A 495 37.80 4.44 1.12
N VAL A 496 38.99 4.97 0.80
CA VAL A 496 40.17 4.94 1.69
C VAL A 496 40.31 6.26 2.44
N ASN A 497 40.16 7.37 1.73
CA ASN A 497 40.36 8.72 2.28
C ASN A 497 39.04 9.37 2.73
N ASP A 498 37.95 9.05 2.04
CA ASP A 498 36.57 9.43 2.35
C ASP A 498 35.69 8.18 2.48
N PRO A 499 35.78 7.45 3.60
CA PRO A 499 34.90 6.32 3.88
C PRO A 499 33.46 6.74 4.24
N SER A 500 33.24 8.02 4.49
CA SER A 500 31.92 8.60 4.81
C SER A 500 31.11 8.95 3.55
N GLN A 501 31.78 9.13 2.41
CA GLN A 501 31.22 9.50 1.10
C GLN A 501 30.72 10.97 1.07
N LEU A 502 31.49 11.88 1.65
CA LEU A 502 31.20 13.32 1.72
C LEU A 502 31.61 14.10 0.47
N ASP A 503 32.54 13.58 -0.34
CA ASP A 503 33.02 14.23 -1.57
C ASP A 503 32.71 13.38 -2.80
N ASN A 504 31.70 13.74 -3.59
CA ASN A 504 31.41 13.07 -4.87
C ASN A 504 32.42 13.46 -5.96
N LEU A 505 33.26 12.51 -6.35
CA LEU A 505 34.32 12.67 -7.34
C LEU A 505 33.87 12.32 -8.78
N ALA A 506 32.57 12.17 -9.03
CA ALA A 506 32.07 11.84 -10.35
C ALA A 506 32.27 12.99 -11.34
N GLY A 507 32.85 12.70 -12.50
CA GLY A 507 33.21 13.68 -13.52
C GLY A 507 34.58 14.35 -13.34
N GLU A 508 35.29 14.08 -12.23
CA GLU A 508 36.64 14.62 -12.02
C GLU A 508 37.63 14.10 -13.10
N PRO A 509 38.29 14.99 -13.87
CA PRO A 509 39.15 14.58 -14.99
C PRO A 509 40.32 13.67 -14.60
N ALA A 510 40.78 13.74 -13.34
CA ALA A 510 41.84 12.88 -12.83
C ALA A 510 41.40 11.44 -12.53
N LEU A 511 40.09 11.15 -12.58
CA LEU A 511 39.48 9.87 -12.19
C LEU A 511 38.65 9.24 -13.33
N SER A 512 38.68 9.80 -14.54
CA SER A 512 37.95 9.30 -15.72
C SER A 512 38.10 7.79 -15.92
N ASP A 513 39.33 7.29 -15.88
CA ASP A 513 39.67 5.90 -16.17
C ASP A 513 39.10 4.95 -15.09
N THR A 514 39.07 5.41 -13.84
CA THR A 514 38.47 4.69 -12.72
C THR A 514 36.95 4.68 -12.85
N GLN A 515 36.33 5.83 -13.14
CA GLN A 515 34.90 5.95 -13.34
C GLN A 515 34.42 5.08 -14.51
N GLU A 516 35.12 5.11 -15.65
CA GLU A 516 34.78 4.31 -16.82
C GLU A 516 34.91 2.81 -16.52
N LYS A 517 36.04 2.37 -15.93
CA LYS A 517 36.25 0.97 -15.56
C LYS A 517 35.14 0.44 -14.63
N LEU A 518 34.76 1.20 -13.61
CA LEU A 518 33.70 0.81 -12.69
C LEU A 518 32.31 0.85 -13.35
N SER A 519 32.06 1.79 -14.25
CA SER A 519 30.82 1.87 -15.03
C SER A 519 30.67 0.70 -15.99
N GLN A 520 31.75 0.27 -16.64
CA GLN A 520 31.77 -0.90 -17.51
C GLN A 520 31.44 -2.20 -16.75
N ILE A 521 31.90 -2.34 -15.49
CA ILE A 521 31.51 -3.48 -14.63
C ILE A 521 29.99 -3.52 -14.42
N VAL A 522 29.34 -2.38 -14.14
CA VAL A 522 27.87 -2.31 -14.03
C VAL A 522 27.21 -2.79 -15.32
N VAL A 523 27.61 -2.22 -16.47
CA VAL A 523 27.02 -2.57 -17.78
C VAL A 523 27.15 -4.06 -18.08
N GLN A 524 28.34 -4.62 -17.92
CA GLN A 524 28.62 -6.03 -18.20
C GLN A 524 27.77 -6.95 -17.31
N ALA A 525 27.71 -6.68 -16.00
CA ALA A 525 26.92 -7.49 -15.08
C ALA A 525 25.40 -7.43 -15.33
N THR A 526 24.87 -6.29 -15.80
CA THR A 526 23.42 -6.12 -16.05
C THR A 526 22.97 -6.50 -17.47
N SER A 527 23.88 -6.83 -18.38
CA SER A 527 23.59 -7.07 -19.81
C SER A 527 23.36 -8.55 -20.21
N LEU A 528 23.36 -9.48 -19.25
CA LEU A 528 23.23 -10.92 -19.50
C LEU A 528 22.16 -11.58 -18.60
N PRO A 529 21.31 -12.51 -19.08
CA PRO A 529 21.10 -12.92 -20.47
C PRO A 529 19.63 -13.17 -20.90
N GLU A 530 19.11 -12.41 -21.86
CA GLU A 530 18.04 -12.91 -22.77
C GLU A 530 18.58 -13.99 -23.74
N GLN A 531 19.91 -14.09 -23.90
CA GLN A 531 20.55 -14.89 -24.95
C GLN A 531 20.83 -16.37 -24.59
N GLN A 532 20.66 -16.81 -23.34
CA GLN A 532 20.99 -18.19 -22.96
C GLN A 532 19.83 -19.20 -23.13
N ALA A 533 18.58 -18.74 -23.23
CA ALA A 533 17.42 -19.61 -23.48
C ALA A 533 17.37 -20.24 -24.90
N ALA A 534 18.16 -19.71 -25.84
CA ALA A 534 18.07 -20.06 -27.27
C ALA A 534 18.96 -21.24 -27.72
N SER A 535 19.85 -21.77 -26.86
CA SER A 535 20.96 -22.63 -27.31
C SER A 535 20.77 -24.15 -27.14
N GLN A 536 19.73 -24.62 -26.45
CA GLN A 536 19.53 -26.06 -26.14
C GLN A 536 18.34 -26.77 -26.83
N VAL A 537 17.68 -26.14 -27.82
CA VAL A 537 16.68 -26.86 -28.66
C VAL A 537 17.22 -27.04 -30.08
N LYS A 538 18.03 -28.08 -30.27
CA LYS A 538 18.42 -28.55 -31.61
C LYS A 538 17.47 -29.65 -32.10
N ASP A 539 16.79 -29.32 -33.20
CA ASP A 539 16.27 -30.22 -34.23
C ASP A 539 15.05 -31.09 -33.84
N LYS A 540 13.87 -30.94 -34.45
CA LYS A 540 13.65 -30.98 -35.90
C LYS A 540 12.38 -30.26 -36.38
N GLY A 541 12.55 -29.49 -37.46
CA GLY A 541 11.59 -29.25 -38.56
C GLY A 541 10.13 -28.89 -38.24
N ASN A 542 9.73 -27.64 -38.52
CA ASN A 542 9.42 -27.26 -39.90
C ASN A 542 9.41 -25.72 -40.08
N LYS A 543 9.90 -25.21 -41.22
CA LYS A 543 9.82 -23.77 -41.53
C LYS A 543 8.46 -23.45 -42.15
N GLN A 544 7.68 -22.62 -41.48
CA GLN A 544 6.75 -21.68 -42.14
C GLN A 544 6.86 -20.33 -41.45
N ASP A 545 6.99 -19.27 -42.25
CA ASP A 545 7.31 -17.93 -41.76
C ASP A 545 6.23 -17.40 -40.80
N ARG A 546 6.69 -16.83 -39.68
CA ARG A 546 5.89 -15.94 -38.83
C ARG A 546 6.59 -14.58 -38.77
N PRO A 547 5.87 -13.45 -38.85
CA PRO A 547 6.48 -12.13 -38.89
C PRO A 547 7.21 -11.80 -37.57
N ALA A 548 8.19 -10.90 -37.65
CA ALA A 548 8.84 -10.33 -36.47
C ALA A 548 7.83 -9.70 -35.50
N ALA A 549 8.07 -9.85 -34.20
CA ALA A 549 7.31 -9.15 -33.17
C ALA A 549 7.47 -7.64 -33.34
N ARG A 550 6.35 -6.90 -33.38
CA ARG A 550 6.34 -5.43 -33.46
C ARG A 550 6.68 -4.81 -32.11
N ALA A 551 7.35 -3.66 -32.15
CA ALA A 551 7.60 -2.82 -30.99
C ALA A 551 6.29 -2.24 -30.39
N THR A 552 6.29 -2.05 -29.08
CA THR A 552 5.21 -1.47 -28.28
C THR A 552 5.62 -0.09 -27.78
N ASN A 553 4.93 0.96 -28.22
CA ASN A 553 5.30 2.37 -27.96
C ASN A 553 4.18 3.11 -27.21
N ASN A 554 3.69 2.55 -26.11
CA ASN A 554 2.83 3.26 -25.15
C ASN A 554 3.31 2.96 -23.71
N PRO A 555 3.90 3.91 -22.95
CA PRO A 555 3.90 5.37 -23.15
C PRO A 555 4.52 5.85 -24.45
N LEU A 556 4.12 7.06 -24.87
CA LEU A 556 4.68 7.71 -26.05
C LEU A 556 6.18 7.98 -25.84
N GLN A 557 6.94 7.95 -26.93
CA GLN A 557 8.39 8.11 -26.90
C GLN A 557 8.89 9.11 -27.93
N VAL A 558 9.93 9.86 -27.56
CA VAL A 558 10.69 10.79 -28.41
C VAL A 558 12.10 10.23 -28.52
N ASP A 559 12.59 9.98 -29.73
CA ASP A 559 13.91 9.38 -30.00
C ASP A 559 14.22 8.09 -29.21
N GLY A 560 13.19 7.32 -28.83
CA GLY A 560 13.30 6.09 -28.03
C GLY A 560 13.33 6.29 -26.51
N HIS A 561 13.13 7.52 -26.03
CA HIS A 561 13.04 7.88 -24.61
C HIS A 561 11.60 8.22 -24.20
N ASP A 562 11.23 7.92 -22.95
CA ASP A 562 9.89 8.14 -22.43
C ASP A 562 9.50 9.63 -22.43
N PHE A 563 8.31 9.92 -22.93
CA PHE A 563 7.74 11.26 -22.98
C PHE A 563 7.24 11.68 -21.59
N PHE A 564 7.91 12.64 -20.95
CA PHE A 564 7.44 13.25 -19.69
C PHE A 564 6.72 14.56 -19.93
N GLY A 565 5.47 14.61 -19.49
CA GLY A 565 4.56 15.72 -19.71
C GLY A 565 3.16 15.36 -19.21
N ALA A 566 2.38 16.38 -18.96
CA ALA A 566 1.04 16.24 -18.41
C ALA A 566 0.02 17.03 -19.20
N ASP A 567 -1.25 16.78 -18.91
CA ASP A 567 -2.37 17.64 -19.32
C ASP A 567 -2.33 17.93 -20.85
N PRO A 568 -2.34 16.89 -21.70
CA PRO A 568 -2.07 17.02 -23.13
C PRO A 568 -3.22 17.70 -23.87
N SER A 569 -2.93 18.77 -24.58
CA SER A 569 -3.77 19.31 -25.66
C SER A 569 -3.24 18.91 -27.05
N VAL A 570 -4.10 18.83 -28.07
CA VAL A 570 -3.70 18.47 -29.43
C VAL A 570 -4.36 19.33 -30.51
N VAL A 571 -3.61 19.61 -31.58
CA VAL A 571 -4.10 20.29 -32.79
C VAL A 571 -3.45 19.67 -34.03
N ILE A 572 -4.12 19.78 -35.19
CA ILE A 572 -3.57 19.36 -36.49
C ILE A 572 -3.18 20.61 -37.27
N ALA A 573 -1.92 20.68 -37.71
CA ALA A 573 -1.39 21.80 -38.48
C ALA A 573 -1.74 21.72 -39.98
N ASP A 574 -1.58 22.83 -40.72
CA ASP A 574 -1.84 22.89 -42.18
C ASP A 574 -1.00 21.91 -43.01
N ASP A 575 0.20 21.55 -42.52
CA ASP A 575 1.09 20.59 -43.15
C ASP A 575 0.71 19.12 -42.89
N GLY A 576 -0.36 18.89 -42.11
CA GLY A 576 -0.84 17.56 -41.75
C GLY A 576 -0.11 16.91 -40.57
N ARG A 577 0.83 17.58 -39.90
CA ARG A 577 1.38 17.11 -38.62
C ARG A 577 0.34 17.22 -37.51
N LEU A 578 0.28 16.21 -36.65
CA LEU A 578 -0.36 16.34 -35.34
C LEU A 578 0.64 16.95 -34.37
N PHE A 579 0.20 17.96 -33.63
CA PHE A 579 0.94 18.60 -32.55
C PHE A 579 0.30 18.29 -31.20
N LEU A 580 1.13 18.17 -30.17
CA LEU A 580 0.80 17.75 -28.81
C LEU A 580 1.48 18.71 -27.82
N PHE A 581 0.66 19.39 -27.01
CA PHE A 581 1.07 20.44 -26.08
C PHE A 581 0.77 20.04 -24.63
N PRO A 582 1.72 19.41 -23.94
CA PRO A 582 1.61 19.15 -22.50
C PRO A 582 2.05 20.36 -21.66
N THR A 583 1.55 20.41 -20.42
CA THR A 583 2.29 21.06 -19.33
C THR A 583 3.64 20.37 -19.12
N THR A 584 4.72 21.16 -19.05
CA THR A 584 6.08 20.66 -18.87
C THR A 584 6.25 20.08 -17.45
N ASP A 585 6.45 18.77 -17.33
CA ASP A 585 6.45 18.07 -16.02
C ASP A 585 7.87 17.74 -15.51
N ASN A 586 8.53 18.76 -14.95
CA ASN A 586 9.97 18.81 -14.62
C ASN A 586 10.41 18.08 -13.34
N ARG A 587 9.74 17.01 -12.90
CA ARG A 587 10.06 16.26 -11.66
C ARG A 587 10.00 17.06 -10.35
N ASP A 588 9.52 18.31 -10.37
CA ASP A 588 9.12 19.07 -9.19
C ASP A 588 7.78 19.75 -9.51
N TRP A 589 6.75 19.42 -8.73
CA TRP A 589 5.41 20.01 -8.80
C TRP A 589 5.40 21.53 -8.55
N ASN A 590 6.51 22.10 -8.09
CA ASN A 590 6.71 23.54 -7.89
C ASN A 590 7.45 24.23 -9.05
N GLN A 591 7.98 23.48 -10.03
CA GLN A 591 8.75 23.97 -11.18
C GLN A 591 8.08 23.72 -12.54
N GLN A 592 6.77 23.50 -12.53
CA GLN A 592 5.92 23.49 -13.73
C GLN A 592 5.66 24.95 -14.12
N PHE A 593 6.48 25.48 -15.02
CA PHE A 593 6.52 26.91 -15.37
C PHE A 593 6.11 27.23 -16.81
N GLY A 594 5.85 26.22 -17.65
CA GLY A 594 5.45 26.42 -19.03
C GLY A 594 4.86 25.18 -19.69
N TRP A 595 4.74 25.26 -21.01
CA TRP A 595 4.16 24.24 -21.86
C TRP A 595 5.13 23.90 -22.99
N SER A 596 5.32 22.60 -23.23
CA SER A 596 6.17 22.10 -24.30
C SER A 596 5.35 21.81 -25.56
N SER A 597 5.99 21.63 -26.71
CA SER A 597 5.32 21.22 -27.95
C SER A 597 6.05 20.09 -28.65
N TYR A 598 5.30 19.13 -29.19
CA TYR A 598 5.82 17.97 -29.89
C TYR A 598 5.00 17.70 -31.15
N SER A 599 5.59 17.22 -32.23
CA SER A 599 4.87 16.92 -33.48
C SER A 599 5.17 15.55 -34.06
N THR A 600 4.18 14.93 -34.73
CA THR A 600 4.33 13.66 -35.45
C THR A 600 3.54 13.64 -36.76
N THR A 601 3.93 12.75 -37.68
CA THR A 601 3.18 12.40 -38.90
C THR A 601 2.65 10.96 -38.89
N ASP A 602 3.13 10.11 -37.99
CA ASP A 602 2.88 8.66 -37.99
C ASP A 602 2.53 8.07 -36.62
N LEU A 603 2.46 8.91 -35.56
CA LEU A 603 2.23 8.56 -34.15
C LEU A 603 3.33 7.72 -33.49
N VAL A 604 4.40 7.38 -34.22
CA VAL A 604 5.52 6.56 -33.75
C VAL A 604 6.76 7.42 -33.53
N ASN A 605 7.04 8.32 -34.47
CA ASN A 605 8.17 9.23 -34.45
C ASN A 605 7.69 10.63 -34.04
N TRP A 606 8.20 11.14 -32.93
CA TRP A 606 7.81 12.42 -32.34
C TRP A 606 9.01 13.37 -32.32
N THR A 607 8.84 14.57 -32.85
CA THR A 607 9.81 15.68 -32.79
C THR A 607 9.51 16.57 -31.60
N ASN A 608 10.50 16.88 -30.77
CA ASN A 608 10.38 17.83 -29.66
C ASN A 608 10.76 19.24 -30.12
N HIS A 609 9.88 20.22 -29.88
CA HIS A 609 10.09 21.64 -30.20
C HIS A 609 10.47 22.49 -28.98
N GLY A 610 10.65 21.87 -27.81
CA GLY A 610 11.00 22.54 -26.56
C GLY A 610 9.80 23.18 -25.84
N VAL A 611 10.10 24.05 -24.87
CA VAL A 611 9.10 24.90 -24.20
C VAL A 611 8.73 26.04 -25.14
N VAL A 612 7.45 26.16 -25.48
CA VAL A 612 6.95 27.12 -26.49
C VAL A 612 6.27 28.36 -25.88
N PHE A 613 5.96 28.32 -24.59
CA PHE A 613 5.48 29.43 -23.77
C PHE A 613 5.68 29.13 -22.27
N SER A 614 6.02 30.13 -21.46
CA SER A 614 6.33 29.99 -20.03
C SER A 614 5.89 31.21 -19.19
N ASN A 615 6.14 31.17 -17.88
CA ASN A 615 5.98 32.32 -16.99
C ASN A 615 6.97 33.46 -17.30
N GLU A 616 8.11 33.20 -17.96
CA GLU A 616 9.03 34.25 -18.41
C GLU A 616 8.44 35.05 -19.59
N ASP A 617 7.51 34.44 -20.34
CA ASP A 617 6.84 35.04 -21.51
C ASP A 617 5.54 35.78 -21.15
N SER A 618 5.08 35.69 -19.90
CA SER A 618 3.82 36.28 -19.42
C SER A 618 4.05 37.53 -18.57
N ALA A 619 3.28 38.59 -18.83
CA ALA A 619 3.32 39.82 -18.02
C ALA A 619 2.61 39.70 -16.66
N TRP A 620 1.85 38.62 -16.42
CA TRP A 620 1.02 38.46 -15.21
C TRP A 620 0.99 37.04 -14.63
N GLY A 621 1.31 36.01 -15.42
CA GLY A 621 1.55 34.64 -14.95
C GLY A 621 2.94 34.54 -14.34
N THR A 622 3.03 34.21 -13.04
CA THR A 622 4.31 34.32 -12.30
C THR A 622 4.69 33.07 -11.51
N LEU A 623 3.74 32.16 -11.29
CA LEU A 623 3.96 30.90 -10.55
C LEU A 623 3.65 29.70 -11.45
N LYS A 624 2.78 28.77 -11.03
CA LYS A 624 2.67 27.45 -11.66
C LYS A 624 1.80 27.46 -12.91
N ALA A 625 2.34 26.93 -14.01
CA ALA A 625 1.68 26.66 -15.28
C ALA A 625 1.00 25.28 -15.24
N TRP A 626 -0.32 25.20 -15.47
CA TRP A 626 -1.05 23.93 -15.62
C TRP A 626 -1.98 23.96 -16.83
N ALA A 627 -2.43 22.77 -17.26
CA ALA A 627 -3.41 22.47 -18.32
C ALA A 627 -3.60 23.57 -19.41
N PRO A 628 -2.94 23.44 -20.58
CA PRO A 628 -3.25 24.25 -21.74
C PRO A 628 -4.45 23.71 -22.52
N ASP A 629 -4.99 24.52 -23.43
CA ASP A 629 -5.59 23.99 -24.66
C ASP A 629 -5.26 24.86 -25.87
N VAL A 630 -5.14 24.25 -27.05
CA VAL A 630 -4.63 24.88 -28.28
C VAL A 630 -5.62 24.70 -29.40
N THR A 631 -6.08 25.82 -29.96
CA THR A 631 -6.91 25.84 -31.17
C THR A 631 -6.24 26.62 -32.30
N LYS A 632 -6.80 26.49 -33.50
CA LYS A 632 -6.32 27.18 -34.70
C LYS A 632 -7.47 27.97 -35.33
N LYS A 633 -7.24 29.25 -35.60
CA LYS A 633 -8.17 30.15 -36.28
C LYS A 633 -7.43 31.05 -37.26
N ASP A 634 -7.97 31.23 -38.46
CA ASP A 634 -7.45 32.16 -39.49
C ASP A 634 -5.94 32.02 -39.79
N GLY A 635 -5.45 30.79 -39.79
CA GLY A 635 -4.03 30.46 -40.04
C GLY A 635 -3.09 30.69 -38.84
N LYS A 636 -3.60 31.06 -37.67
CA LYS A 636 -2.86 31.25 -36.42
C LYS A 636 -3.23 30.22 -35.37
N TYR A 637 -2.30 29.96 -34.46
CA TYR A 637 -2.46 29.02 -33.35
C TYR A 637 -2.61 29.82 -32.05
N TYR A 638 -3.61 29.48 -31.26
CA TYR A 638 -3.97 30.16 -30.01
C TYR A 638 -3.85 29.17 -28.85
N LEU A 639 -2.88 29.41 -27.98
CA LEU A 639 -2.64 28.68 -26.74
C LEU A 639 -3.42 29.38 -25.61
N TYR A 640 -4.45 28.72 -25.11
CA TYR A 640 -5.13 29.08 -23.86
C TYR A 640 -4.35 28.44 -22.72
N TYR A 641 -3.79 29.25 -21.84
CA TYR A 641 -2.88 28.80 -20.79
C TYR A 641 -3.38 29.22 -19.41
N TYR A 642 -3.10 28.41 -18.39
CA TYR A 642 -3.52 28.69 -17.01
C TYR A 642 -2.33 28.86 -16.05
N PHE A 643 -2.36 29.93 -15.24
CA PHE A 643 -1.40 30.14 -14.14
C PHE A 643 -2.07 30.16 -12.76
N ASN A 644 -1.56 29.34 -11.83
CA ASN A 644 -1.90 29.39 -10.41
C ASN A 644 -0.98 30.35 -9.65
N ASN A 645 -1.31 31.63 -9.69
CA ASN A 645 -0.59 32.72 -9.00
C ASN A 645 -0.80 32.75 -7.46
N GLY A 646 -0.60 31.61 -6.78
CA GLY A 646 -0.52 31.54 -5.32
C GLY A 646 -1.85 31.50 -4.58
N GLY A 647 -2.90 30.93 -5.21
CA GLY A 647 -4.22 30.77 -4.60
C GLY A 647 -5.02 32.07 -4.42
N GLY A 648 -6.16 31.97 -3.73
CA GLY A 648 -7.00 33.13 -3.36
C GLY A 648 -7.61 33.90 -4.55
N GLY A 649 -7.87 33.25 -5.69
CA GLY A 649 -8.48 33.89 -6.87
C GLY A 649 -7.55 34.79 -7.70
N LYS A 650 -6.22 34.69 -7.49
CA LYS A 650 -5.20 35.43 -8.23
C LYS A 650 -4.86 34.82 -9.60
N GLY A 651 -4.98 33.49 -9.72
CA GLY A 651 -4.81 32.76 -10.98
C GLY A 651 -5.97 32.92 -11.95
N GLY A 652 -5.81 32.37 -13.15
CA GLY A 652 -6.79 32.43 -14.23
C GLY A 652 -6.19 31.99 -15.57
N VAL A 653 -6.96 32.17 -16.64
CA VAL A 653 -6.58 31.79 -18.00
C VAL A 653 -6.14 33.03 -18.79
N GLY A 654 -5.08 32.90 -19.59
CA GLY A 654 -4.69 33.85 -20.63
C GLY A 654 -4.63 33.20 -22.00
N VAL A 655 -4.31 34.00 -23.01
CA VAL A 655 -4.17 33.54 -24.40
C VAL A 655 -2.86 34.05 -24.99
N ALA A 656 -2.11 33.16 -25.63
CA ALA A 656 -0.94 33.47 -26.41
C ALA A 656 -1.15 33.02 -27.87
N VAL A 657 -0.49 33.68 -28.82
CA VAL A 657 -0.68 33.45 -30.26
C VAL A 657 0.64 33.21 -30.99
N ALA A 658 0.63 32.28 -31.94
CA ALA A 658 1.75 31.97 -32.83
C ALA A 658 1.29 31.89 -34.30
N ASP A 659 2.21 32.17 -35.23
CA ASP A 659 2.01 31.98 -36.68
C ASP A 659 2.22 30.52 -37.11
N GLN A 660 2.83 29.68 -36.26
CA GLN A 660 3.11 28.26 -36.50
C GLN A 660 2.87 27.46 -35.20
N ALA A 661 2.50 26.18 -35.32
CA ALA A 661 2.20 25.34 -34.15
C ALA A 661 3.44 25.03 -33.28
N GLU A 662 4.64 25.01 -33.86
CA GLU A 662 5.92 24.93 -33.15
C GLU A 662 6.30 26.22 -32.38
N GLY A 663 5.46 27.26 -32.45
CA GLY A 663 5.70 28.55 -31.78
C GLY A 663 6.67 29.46 -32.58
N PRO A 664 7.34 30.43 -31.91
CA PRO A 664 7.14 30.81 -30.52
C PRO A 664 5.78 31.48 -30.30
N PHE A 665 5.13 31.20 -29.17
CA PHE A 665 3.89 31.87 -28.80
C PHE A 665 4.18 33.21 -28.11
N LYS A 666 3.32 34.20 -28.35
CA LYS A 666 3.42 35.54 -27.74
C LYS A 666 2.15 35.85 -26.97
N GLU A 667 2.28 36.33 -25.74
CA GLU A 667 1.13 36.71 -24.92
C GLU A 667 0.26 37.76 -25.64
N LEU A 668 -1.03 37.43 -25.79
CA LEU A 668 -2.04 38.27 -26.42
C LEU A 668 -2.87 39.01 -25.37
N THR A 669 -3.11 38.37 -24.21
CA THR A 669 -3.86 38.92 -23.08
C THR A 669 -2.94 39.52 -22.02
N LYS A 670 -2.97 40.85 -21.84
CA LYS A 670 -2.11 41.58 -20.88
C LYS A 670 -2.43 41.35 -19.40
N GLU A 671 -3.56 40.72 -19.13
CA GLU A 671 -3.99 40.19 -17.84
C GLU A 671 -4.84 38.94 -18.09
N LYS A 672 -5.23 38.20 -17.05
CA LYS A 672 -6.11 37.03 -17.22
C LYS A 672 -7.43 37.39 -17.92
N LEU A 673 -7.77 36.64 -18.95
CA LEU A 673 -9.04 36.72 -19.68
C LEU A 673 -10.23 36.39 -18.78
N CYS A 674 -10.09 35.37 -17.94
CA CYS A 674 -11.12 34.91 -17.01
C CYS A 674 -10.52 34.15 -15.82
N ARG A 675 -11.37 33.79 -14.85
CA ARG A 675 -11.04 32.92 -13.72
C ARG A 675 -11.58 31.52 -14.00
N GLY A 676 -10.80 30.51 -13.62
CA GLY A 676 -11.06 29.09 -13.87
C GLY A 676 -9.71 28.41 -14.13
N HIS A 677 -9.70 27.08 -14.17
CA HIS A 677 -8.57 26.24 -14.59
C HIS A 677 -9.05 25.24 -15.63
N ASP A 678 -8.11 24.58 -16.30
CA ASP A 678 -8.34 23.62 -17.39
C ASP A 678 -9.21 24.23 -18.51
N PRO A 679 -8.71 25.27 -19.21
CA PRO A 679 -9.35 25.76 -20.41
C PRO A 679 -9.49 24.63 -21.43
N ALA A 680 -10.65 24.54 -22.08
CA ALA A 680 -10.79 23.86 -23.36
C ALA A 680 -11.44 24.78 -24.37
N VAL A 681 -10.91 24.84 -25.59
CA VAL A 681 -11.33 25.76 -26.64
C VAL A 681 -11.83 25.00 -27.87
N PHE A 682 -13.11 25.18 -28.17
CA PHE A 682 -13.78 24.49 -29.26
C PHE A 682 -14.31 25.49 -30.30
N GLY A 683 -13.92 25.31 -31.56
CA GLY A 683 -14.52 26.01 -32.71
C GLY A 683 -15.65 25.18 -33.30
N ASP A 684 -16.81 25.80 -33.52
CA ASP A 684 -17.97 25.16 -34.16
C ASP A 684 -18.02 25.48 -35.66
N ASP A 685 -18.80 24.71 -36.41
CA ASP A 685 -18.91 24.81 -37.88
C ASP A 685 -19.51 26.14 -38.37
N ASP A 686 -20.11 26.92 -37.48
CA ASP A 686 -20.63 28.26 -37.76
C ASP A 686 -19.58 29.39 -37.59
N GLY A 687 -18.34 29.03 -37.25
CA GLY A 687 -17.21 29.95 -37.07
C GLY A 687 -17.12 30.59 -35.68
N ARG A 688 -18.03 30.29 -34.75
CA ARG A 688 -17.93 30.72 -33.35
C ARG A 688 -16.99 29.82 -32.56
N TYR A 689 -16.34 30.41 -31.57
CA TYR A 689 -15.43 29.73 -30.67
C TYR A 689 -15.92 29.82 -29.23
N TRP A 690 -15.70 28.74 -28.48
CA TRP A 690 -16.22 28.55 -27.14
C TRP A 690 -15.09 28.15 -26.21
N LEU A 691 -14.96 28.86 -25.09
CA LEU A 691 -14.02 28.53 -24.01
C LEU A 691 -14.79 27.88 -22.86
N TYR A 692 -14.42 26.66 -22.52
CA TYR A 692 -14.96 25.90 -21.40
C TYR A 692 -13.99 25.97 -20.23
N LEU A 693 -14.54 26.13 -19.02
CA LEU A 693 -13.84 26.08 -17.75
C LEU A 693 -14.70 25.28 -16.78
N GLN A 694 -14.34 24.02 -16.56
CA GLN A 694 -15.22 23.05 -15.90
C GLN A 694 -16.60 22.99 -16.57
N ASP A 695 -17.69 23.25 -15.84
CA ASP A 695 -19.07 23.29 -16.33
C ASP A 695 -19.57 24.69 -16.72
N GLU A 696 -18.68 25.67 -16.86
CA GLU A 696 -18.97 26.99 -17.42
C GLU A 696 -18.44 27.13 -18.85
N VAL A 697 -19.21 27.73 -19.75
CA VAL A 697 -18.81 28.00 -21.14
C VAL A 697 -19.00 29.49 -21.49
N TYR A 698 -18.05 30.04 -22.24
CA TYR A 698 -18.04 31.43 -22.72
C TYR A 698 -17.98 31.47 -24.25
N GLU A 699 -18.75 32.35 -24.89
CA GLU A 699 -18.52 32.66 -26.31
C GLU A 699 -17.34 33.63 -26.45
N LEU A 700 -16.32 33.24 -27.22
CA LEU A 700 -15.13 34.03 -27.48
C LEU A 700 -15.41 35.13 -28.52
N GLY A 701 -14.74 36.27 -28.35
CA GLY A 701 -14.69 37.34 -29.34
C GLY A 701 -13.88 36.94 -30.59
N ASP A 702 -14.05 37.70 -31.67
CA ASP A 702 -13.40 37.37 -32.94
C ASP A 702 -11.87 37.50 -32.89
N ASP A 703 -11.34 38.23 -31.90
CA ASP A 703 -9.91 38.37 -31.59
C ASP A 703 -9.31 37.18 -30.82
N MET A 704 -10.11 36.21 -30.37
CA MET A 704 -9.72 35.10 -29.51
C MET A 704 -9.08 35.52 -28.16
N ALA A 705 -9.25 36.78 -27.76
CA ALA A 705 -8.66 37.35 -26.55
C ALA A 705 -9.66 38.20 -25.74
N SER A 706 -10.94 38.11 -26.08
CA SER A 706 -12.06 38.75 -25.41
C SER A 706 -13.24 37.77 -25.27
N LEU A 707 -14.18 38.08 -24.37
CA LEU A 707 -15.38 37.28 -24.12
C LEU A 707 -16.61 38.12 -24.51
N LYS A 708 -17.51 37.57 -25.33
CA LYS A 708 -18.72 38.29 -25.77
C LYS A 708 -19.78 38.41 -24.65
N SER A 709 -19.73 37.53 -23.66
CA SER A 709 -20.63 37.50 -22.51
C SER A 709 -19.96 36.90 -21.28
N GLY A 710 -20.66 36.93 -20.13
CA GLY A 710 -20.30 36.12 -18.96
C GLY A 710 -20.50 34.61 -19.20
N PRO A 711 -20.14 33.77 -18.20
CA PRO A 711 -20.26 32.32 -18.32
C PRO A 711 -21.73 31.90 -18.43
N THR A 712 -21.99 30.95 -19.31
CA THR A 712 -23.19 30.12 -19.31
C THR A 712 -22.87 28.82 -18.59
N ASN A 713 -23.59 28.49 -17.52
CA ASN A 713 -23.44 27.17 -16.90
C ASN A 713 -24.09 26.11 -17.80
N LEU A 714 -23.41 24.99 -18.03
CA LEU A 714 -23.87 23.90 -18.90
C LEU A 714 -25.06 23.11 -18.31
N ASN A 715 -25.35 23.30 -17.02
CA ASN A 715 -26.40 22.60 -16.26
C ASN A 715 -26.34 21.07 -16.48
N LEU A 716 -25.16 20.50 -16.29
CA LEU A 716 -24.91 19.07 -16.49
C LEU A 716 -25.90 18.23 -15.66
N GLU A 717 -26.63 17.34 -16.34
CA GLU A 717 -27.63 16.43 -15.76
C GLU A 717 -27.07 15.69 -14.53
N TYR A 718 -25.85 15.17 -14.69
CA TYR A 718 -25.02 14.65 -13.62
C TYR A 718 -23.80 15.58 -13.45
N ARG A 719 -23.69 16.33 -12.35
CA ARG A 719 -22.48 17.13 -12.05
C ARG A 719 -21.66 16.45 -10.95
N PRO A 720 -20.43 15.97 -11.21
CA PRO A 720 -19.60 15.42 -10.16
C PRO A 720 -19.22 16.48 -9.11
N GLU A 721 -19.03 16.06 -7.86
CA GLU A 721 -18.58 16.96 -6.79
C GLU A 721 -17.14 17.46 -7.00
N ARG A 722 -16.27 16.59 -7.52
CA ARG A 722 -14.89 16.91 -7.90
C ARG A 722 -14.65 16.39 -9.31
N PHE A 723 -14.28 17.29 -10.21
CA PHE A 723 -13.82 16.97 -11.55
C PHE A 723 -12.88 18.05 -12.07
N GLU A 724 -12.09 17.69 -13.07
CA GLU A 724 -11.16 18.57 -13.80
C GLU A 724 -11.18 18.20 -15.29
N ALA A 725 -10.28 18.79 -16.08
CA ALA A 725 -10.03 18.38 -17.47
C ALA A 725 -11.29 18.35 -18.36
N ALA A 726 -11.98 19.49 -18.44
CA ALA A 726 -13.02 19.66 -19.45
C ALA A 726 -12.39 19.58 -20.84
N TYR A 727 -12.98 18.80 -21.75
CA TYR A 727 -12.58 18.76 -23.16
C TYR A 727 -13.80 18.53 -24.06
N VAL A 728 -13.84 19.22 -25.20
CA VAL A 728 -15.02 19.26 -26.08
C VAL A 728 -14.65 18.99 -27.53
N PHE A 729 -15.39 18.09 -28.17
CA PHE A 729 -15.29 17.84 -29.60
C PHE A 729 -16.67 17.59 -30.22
N LYS A 730 -16.76 17.69 -31.55
CA LYS A 730 -17.97 17.43 -32.32
C LYS A 730 -17.73 16.27 -33.29
N ARG A 731 -18.70 15.37 -33.40
CA ARG A 731 -18.70 14.28 -34.39
C ARG A 731 -20.10 14.20 -34.99
N GLU A 732 -20.19 14.47 -36.28
CA GLU A 732 -21.48 14.68 -36.97
C GLU A 732 -22.27 15.80 -36.25
N ASP A 733 -23.57 15.64 -36.01
CA ASP A 733 -24.39 16.66 -35.32
C ASP A 733 -24.39 16.53 -33.79
N ILE A 734 -23.45 15.77 -33.21
CA ILE A 734 -23.35 15.50 -31.77
C ILE A 734 -22.13 16.20 -31.17
N TYR A 735 -22.37 16.99 -30.12
CA TYR A 735 -21.33 17.62 -29.30
C TYR A 735 -21.02 16.72 -28.10
N TYR A 736 -19.74 16.44 -27.86
CA TYR A 736 -19.28 15.60 -26.77
C TYR A 736 -18.54 16.48 -25.77
N PHE A 737 -19.10 16.58 -24.56
CA PHE A 737 -18.44 17.22 -23.42
C PHE A 737 -17.89 16.12 -22.52
N THR A 738 -16.60 16.17 -22.20
CA THR A 738 -15.88 15.11 -21.48
C THR A 738 -15.12 15.71 -20.29
N ILE A 739 -15.06 15.01 -19.15
CA ILE A 739 -14.40 15.47 -17.91
C ILE A 739 -13.77 14.31 -17.14
N ALA A 740 -12.76 14.62 -16.31
CA ALA A 740 -12.15 13.69 -15.38
C ALA A 740 -12.85 13.73 -14.00
N ARG A 741 -13.79 12.82 -13.76
CA ARG A 741 -14.46 12.67 -12.46
C ARG A 741 -13.49 12.12 -11.42
N GLY A 742 -13.50 12.72 -10.23
CA GLY A 742 -12.69 12.24 -9.11
C GLY A 742 -11.18 12.27 -9.40
N TRP A 743 -10.76 13.19 -10.28
CA TRP A 743 -9.41 13.37 -10.80
C TRP A 743 -8.94 12.35 -11.84
N ASN A 744 -9.47 11.11 -11.92
CA ASN A 744 -8.89 10.09 -12.82
C ASN A 744 -9.85 9.19 -13.63
N ASN A 745 -11.17 9.34 -13.50
CA ASN A 745 -12.17 8.55 -14.22
C ASN A 745 -12.81 9.39 -15.33
N LEU A 746 -12.61 9.03 -16.61
CA LEU A 746 -13.09 9.85 -17.71
C LEU A 746 -14.55 9.50 -18.04
N ILE A 747 -15.39 10.53 -17.93
CA ILE A 747 -16.83 10.45 -18.17
C ILE A 747 -17.26 11.47 -19.23
N TYR A 748 -18.38 11.22 -19.88
CA TYR A 748 -18.82 12.08 -20.98
C TYR A 748 -20.34 12.28 -21.05
N TYR A 749 -20.70 13.31 -21.81
CA TYR A 749 -22.05 13.78 -22.04
C TYR A 749 -22.19 14.08 -23.54
N THR A 750 -23.41 14.01 -24.04
CA THR A 750 -23.73 14.40 -25.43
C THR A 750 -24.76 15.53 -25.44
N GLY A 751 -24.53 16.54 -26.26
CA GLY A 751 -25.42 17.68 -26.46
C GLY A 751 -25.70 17.94 -27.94
N LYS A 752 -26.67 18.83 -28.20
CA LYS A 752 -27.06 19.29 -29.55
C LYS A 752 -26.58 20.72 -29.87
N SER A 753 -25.84 21.32 -28.96
CA SER A 753 -25.17 22.62 -29.16
C SER A 753 -23.95 22.71 -28.24
N PRO A 754 -23.02 23.66 -28.48
CA PRO A 754 -21.89 23.94 -27.58
C PRO A 754 -22.32 24.26 -26.14
N THR A 755 -23.48 24.91 -25.96
CA THR A 755 -24.01 25.28 -24.64
C THR A 755 -24.95 24.23 -24.03
N GLY A 756 -25.02 23.04 -24.64
CA GLY A 756 -25.89 21.95 -24.20
C GLY A 756 -27.36 22.11 -24.66
N PRO A 757 -28.35 21.62 -23.89
CA PRO A 757 -28.17 20.80 -22.69
C PRO A 757 -27.37 19.53 -22.97
N PHE A 758 -26.60 19.08 -21.99
CA PHE A 758 -25.72 17.92 -22.07
C PHE A 758 -26.29 16.75 -21.28
N GLU A 759 -26.69 15.68 -21.98
CA GLU A 759 -27.22 14.43 -21.44
C GLU A 759 -26.06 13.50 -21.07
N PHE A 760 -26.08 12.92 -19.86
CA PHE A 760 -25.00 12.09 -19.35
C PHE A 760 -24.95 10.72 -20.06
N ARG A 761 -23.75 10.26 -20.42
CA ARG A 761 -23.54 9.00 -21.16
C ARG A 761 -22.66 7.96 -20.45
N GLY A 762 -22.18 8.27 -19.24
CA GLY A 762 -21.42 7.33 -18.42
C GLY A 762 -19.90 7.47 -18.55
N GLU A 763 -19.21 6.41 -18.14
CA GLU A 763 -17.74 6.28 -18.19
C GLU A 763 -17.28 5.83 -19.58
N PHE A 764 -16.19 6.40 -20.08
CA PHE A 764 -15.54 5.94 -21.32
C PHE A 764 -14.04 5.63 -21.15
N MET A 765 -13.44 5.95 -20.01
CA MET A 765 -12.17 5.36 -19.56
C MET A 765 -12.19 5.23 -18.03
N LYS A 766 -11.93 4.02 -17.52
CA LYS A 766 -11.90 3.71 -16.08
C LYS A 766 -10.83 4.52 -15.32
N PRO A 767 -10.91 4.62 -13.97
CA PRO A 767 -9.86 5.21 -13.14
C PRO A 767 -8.46 4.70 -13.51
N TYR A 768 -7.61 5.58 -14.02
CA TYR A 768 -6.26 5.26 -14.48
C TYR A 768 -5.27 6.34 -14.05
N GLY A 769 -4.08 5.96 -13.59
CA GLY A 769 -3.13 6.90 -12.98
C GLY A 769 -3.66 7.54 -11.68
N GLY A 770 -3.04 8.64 -11.25
CA GLY A 770 -3.46 9.38 -10.05
C GLY A 770 -4.44 10.51 -10.37
N ASN A 771 -4.06 11.42 -11.27
CA ASN A 771 -5.00 12.27 -12.01
C ASN A 771 -4.87 11.98 -13.52
N ASN A 772 -5.91 12.29 -14.30
CA ASN A 772 -6.03 11.94 -15.71
C ASN A 772 -6.68 13.11 -16.46
N HIS A 773 -5.86 13.88 -17.17
CA HIS A 773 -6.33 14.95 -18.05
C HIS A 773 -6.11 14.51 -19.50
N HIS A 774 -7.05 14.80 -20.38
CA HIS A 774 -7.10 14.21 -21.72
C HIS A 774 -7.52 15.20 -22.81
N SER A 775 -7.15 14.87 -24.04
CA SER A 775 -7.68 15.49 -25.26
C SER A 775 -8.00 14.44 -26.32
N ILE A 776 -8.96 14.74 -27.20
CA ILE A 776 -9.52 13.80 -28.18
C ILE A 776 -9.50 14.42 -29.57
N VAL A 777 -8.93 13.71 -30.54
CA VAL A 777 -8.81 14.20 -31.92
C VAL A 777 -9.06 13.10 -32.93
N LYS A 778 -9.52 13.50 -34.12
CA LYS A 778 -9.59 12.63 -35.30
C LYS A 778 -8.39 12.87 -36.20
N TYR A 779 -7.35 12.05 -36.08
CA TYR A 779 -6.14 12.13 -36.90
C TYR A 779 -6.03 10.93 -37.85
N THR A 780 -5.53 11.17 -39.07
CA THR A 780 -5.44 10.17 -40.17
C THR A 780 -6.70 9.32 -40.38
N GLY A 781 -7.88 9.90 -40.10
CA GLY A 781 -9.20 9.26 -40.24
C GLY A 781 -9.69 8.50 -39.00
N ARG A 782 -8.85 8.27 -37.99
CA ARG A 782 -9.21 7.56 -36.75
C ARG A 782 -9.34 8.53 -35.57
N TRP A 783 -10.27 8.23 -34.66
CA TRP A 783 -10.36 8.91 -33.38
C TRP A 783 -9.35 8.31 -32.39
N MET A 784 -8.74 9.16 -31.58
CA MET A 784 -7.79 8.80 -30.54
C MET A 784 -7.93 9.73 -29.35
N ILE A 785 -7.57 9.21 -28.19
CA ILE A 785 -7.47 9.96 -26.93
C ILE A 785 -6.01 10.02 -26.51
N PHE A 786 -5.53 11.24 -26.25
CA PHE A 786 -4.28 11.50 -25.56
C PHE A 786 -4.58 11.75 -24.10
N TYR A 787 -3.78 11.17 -23.21
CA TYR A 787 -3.93 11.26 -21.77
C TYR A 787 -2.57 11.04 -21.10
N HIS A 788 -2.51 11.03 -19.77
CA HIS A 788 -1.28 10.75 -19.05
C HIS A 788 -1.46 9.69 -17.96
N GLU A 789 -0.35 9.08 -17.55
CA GLU A 789 -0.29 8.30 -16.33
C GLU A 789 0.81 8.79 -15.41
N TRP A 790 0.61 8.65 -14.11
CA TRP A 790 1.68 8.81 -13.14
C TRP A 790 2.72 7.72 -13.33
N VAL A 791 3.99 8.10 -13.49
CA VAL A 791 5.12 7.17 -13.66
C VAL A 791 5.18 6.26 -12.43
N LYS A 792 4.98 4.96 -12.65
CA LYS A 792 4.87 3.97 -11.56
C LYS A 792 6.18 3.90 -10.78
N ASN A 793 6.10 4.15 -9.47
CA ASN A 793 7.23 4.28 -8.53
C ASN A 793 8.08 5.56 -8.67
N ASP A 794 7.57 6.63 -9.31
CA ASP A 794 8.19 7.95 -9.24
C ASP A 794 7.76 8.70 -7.96
N PRO A 795 8.71 9.20 -7.14
CA PRO A 795 8.39 9.82 -5.85
C PRO A 795 7.84 11.25 -5.95
N VAL A 796 7.87 11.88 -7.13
CA VAL A 796 7.44 13.28 -7.32
C VAL A 796 6.21 13.40 -8.23
N HIS A 797 5.53 12.28 -8.47
CA HIS A 797 4.33 12.17 -9.31
C HIS A 797 4.54 12.68 -10.76
N GLN A 798 5.75 12.50 -11.32
CA GLN A 798 5.98 12.83 -12.73
C GLN A 798 5.00 12.05 -13.62
N ARG A 799 4.43 12.73 -14.63
CA ARG A 799 3.49 12.16 -15.59
C ARG A 799 4.15 11.84 -16.93
N GLN A 800 3.68 10.78 -17.57
CA GLN A 800 4.10 10.36 -18.92
C GLN A 800 2.89 10.25 -19.85
N LEU A 801 3.03 10.72 -21.08
CA LEU A 801 1.91 10.75 -22.03
C LEU A 801 1.64 9.38 -22.65
N ARG A 802 0.36 9.12 -22.89
CA ARG A 802 -0.17 7.93 -23.55
C ARG A 802 -1.18 8.29 -24.62
N ALA A 803 -1.38 7.38 -25.57
CA ALA A 803 -2.47 7.48 -26.54
C ALA A 803 -3.12 6.12 -26.82
N GLU A 804 -4.46 6.09 -26.83
CA GLU A 804 -5.27 4.95 -27.29
C GLU A 804 -6.15 5.35 -28.48
N TYR A 805 -6.56 4.36 -29.27
CA TYR A 805 -7.64 4.57 -30.22
C TYR A 805 -9.00 4.61 -29.53
N LEU A 806 -9.86 5.55 -29.94
CA LEU A 806 -11.21 5.73 -29.43
C LEU A 806 -12.21 5.34 -30.52
N ASN A 807 -13.24 4.58 -30.16
CA ASN A 807 -14.28 4.09 -31.08
C ASN A 807 -15.67 4.51 -30.59
N PHE A 808 -16.64 4.52 -31.49
CA PHE A 808 -18.04 4.86 -31.22
C PHE A 808 -18.94 3.71 -31.64
N ASN A 809 -20.03 3.52 -30.92
CA ASN A 809 -21.16 2.67 -31.33
C ASN A 809 -22.01 3.39 -32.39
N GLU A 810 -22.93 2.65 -33.03
CA GLU A 810 -23.81 3.19 -34.07
C GLU A 810 -24.76 4.30 -33.56
N ASP A 811 -25.06 4.33 -32.26
CA ASP A 811 -25.88 5.35 -31.59
C ASP A 811 -25.10 6.61 -31.19
N GLY A 812 -23.79 6.68 -31.50
CA GLY A 812 -22.90 7.76 -31.10
C GLY A 812 -22.33 7.65 -29.69
N THR A 813 -22.64 6.60 -28.91
CA THR A 813 -21.97 6.40 -27.61
C THR A 813 -20.49 6.01 -27.80
N ILE A 814 -19.61 6.51 -26.94
CA ILE A 814 -18.19 6.16 -26.94
C ILE A 814 -18.03 4.75 -26.36
N GLN A 815 -17.24 3.91 -27.03
CA GLN A 815 -16.84 2.59 -26.50
C GLN A 815 -15.78 2.75 -25.42
N MET A 816 -15.88 1.94 -24.35
CA MET A 816 -14.90 1.93 -23.25
C MET A 816 -13.47 1.79 -23.78
N VAL A 817 -12.64 2.79 -23.52
CA VAL A 817 -11.22 2.80 -23.82
C VAL A 817 -10.49 2.16 -22.65
N GLU A 818 -9.82 1.03 -22.89
CA GLU A 818 -8.95 0.37 -21.93
C GLU A 818 -7.49 0.72 -22.28
N PRO A 819 -6.72 1.37 -21.37
CA PRO A 819 -5.29 1.61 -21.56
C PRO A 819 -4.49 0.33 -21.86
N THR A 820 -3.62 0.38 -22.88
CA THR A 820 -2.81 -0.75 -23.35
C THR A 820 -1.33 -0.38 -23.46
N GLU A 821 -0.43 -1.34 -23.28
CA GLU A 821 1.03 -1.10 -23.47
C GLU A 821 1.43 -0.93 -24.94
N ALA A 822 0.49 -1.10 -25.88
CA ALA A 822 0.75 -0.86 -27.30
C ALA A 822 0.15 0.46 -27.81
N GLY A 823 -0.94 0.94 -27.21
CA GLY A 823 -1.57 2.21 -27.56
C GLY A 823 -1.91 2.30 -29.06
N VAL A 824 -1.57 3.45 -29.64
CA VAL A 824 -1.69 3.70 -31.08
C VAL A 824 -0.64 2.98 -31.95
N SER A 825 0.28 2.18 -31.40
CA SER A 825 1.30 1.45 -32.20
C SER A 825 0.77 0.20 -32.93
N GLN A 826 -0.48 -0.24 -32.67
CA GLN A 826 -1.11 -1.35 -33.40
C GLN A 826 -2.14 -0.90 -34.46
N PRO A 827 -1.93 -1.25 -35.74
CA PRO A 827 -3.00 -1.18 -36.74
C PRO A 827 -3.94 -2.40 -36.64
N GLU A 828 -5.22 -2.10 -36.35
CA GLU A 828 -6.42 -2.96 -36.36
C GLU A 828 -6.60 -4.07 -35.30
N LEU A 829 -7.63 -3.89 -34.46
CA LEU A 829 -8.53 -4.99 -34.09
C LEU A 829 -9.48 -5.24 -35.26
N LYS A 830 -9.37 -6.38 -35.94
CA LYS A 830 -10.30 -6.77 -37.00
C LYS A 830 -11.63 -7.27 -36.43
N ASN A 831 -12.71 -6.64 -36.88
CA ASN A 831 -14.09 -7.14 -36.97
C ASN A 831 -14.37 -8.54 -36.40
N VAL A 832 -14.97 -8.60 -35.21
CA VAL A 832 -15.73 -9.79 -34.76
C VAL A 832 -17.18 -9.62 -35.24
N GLY A 833 -17.40 -9.91 -36.51
CA GLY A 833 -18.72 -9.85 -37.16
C GLY A 833 -19.23 -11.24 -37.52
N VAL A 834 -20.33 -11.64 -36.88
CA VAL A 834 -21.45 -12.45 -37.41
C VAL A 834 -21.12 -13.68 -38.29
N ASP A 835 -21.29 -14.89 -37.73
CA ASP A 835 -22.28 -15.86 -38.24
C ASP A 835 -22.39 -17.12 -37.35
N GLY A 836 -23.59 -17.71 -37.20
CA GLY A 836 -23.73 -19.05 -36.59
C GLY A 836 -24.87 -19.33 -35.58
N ASN A 837 -26.06 -18.73 -35.72
CA ASN A 837 -27.25 -19.13 -34.93
C ASN A 837 -28.25 -19.91 -35.81
N PRO A 838 -28.85 -21.01 -35.30
CA PRO A 838 -30.29 -21.13 -35.52
C PRO A 838 -31.12 -21.70 -34.35
N LYS A 839 -31.94 -20.79 -33.77
CA LYS A 839 -33.36 -20.92 -33.38
C LYS A 839 -33.70 -21.21 -31.90
N ARG A 840 -34.31 -20.20 -31.25
CA ARG A 840 -35.79 -20.01 -31.24
C ARG A 840 -36.14 -18.51 -31.16
N LYS A 841 -37.38 -18.14 -31.54
CA LYS A 841 -37.83 -16.74 -31.78
C LYS A 841 -39.03 -16.34 -30.90
N ARG A 842 -39.23 -15.01 -30.80
CA ARG A 842 -40.41 -14.21 -30.34
C ARG A 842 -40.43 -13.91 -28.83
N GLY A 843 -40.77 -12.70 -28.37
CA GLY A 843 -41.27 -11.48 -29.05
C GLY A 843 -40.78 -10.17 -28.40
N PRO A 844 -41.36 -9.00 -28.76
CA PRO A 844 -40.82 -7.68 -28.38
C PRO A 844 -41.28 -7.18 -27.01
N GLY A 845 -40.39 -6.49 -26.29
CA GLY A 845 -40.65 -5.62 -25.14
C GLY A 845 -39.96 -4.26 -25.33
N PRO A 846 -40.36 -3.21 -24.59
CA PRO A 846 -39.83 -1.85 -24.77
C PRO A 846 -38.38 -1.69 -24.25
N PRO A 847 -37.68 -0.62 -24.63
CA PRO A 847 -36.31 -0.36 -24.17
C PRO A 847 -36.31 0.36 -22.82
N ASP A 848 -35.92 -0.35 -21.75
CA ASP A 848 -35.77 0.22 -20.42
C ASP A 848 -34.30 0.58 -20.08
N SER A 849 -34.16 1.80 -19.53
CA SER A 849 -33.09 2.36 -18.67
C SER A 849 -31.72 1.68 -18.60
N LEU A 850 -30.67 2.44 -18.96
CA LEU A 850 -29.27 2.15 -18.65
C LEU A 850 -28.99 2.27 -17.13
N SER A 851 -28.87 1.14 -16.43
CA SER A 851 -28.50 1.11 -15.00
C SER A 851 -27.04 1.53 -14.75
N LEU A 852 -26.82 2.57 -13.94
CA LEU A 852 -25.49 3.15 -13.66
C LEU A 852 -24.67 2.46 -12.55
N THR A 853 -25.04 1.26 -12.08
CA THR A 853 -24.18 0.50 -11.16
C THR A 853 -23.22 -0.43 -11.90
N ARG A 854 -21.98 -0.44 -11.42
CA ARG A 854 -20.94 -1.37 -11.85
C ARG A 854 -21.38 -2.78 -11.51
N ARG A 855 -21.79 -3.58 -12.52
CA ARG A 855 -22.26 -4.96 -12.31
C ARG A 855 -21.30 -5.77 -11.45
N VAL A 856 -21.76 -6.12 -10.24
CA VAL A 856 -21.12 -7.09 -9.36
C VAL A 856 -21.18 -8.46 -10.09
N PRO A 857 -20.12 -9.30 -10.08
CA PRO A 857 -19.98 -10.43 -10.99
C PRO A 857 -21.18 -11.39 -11.08
N ASN A 858 -21.34 -12.00 -12.26
CA ASN A 858 -22.44 -12.91 -12.70
C ASN A 858 -22.92 -13.99 -11.71
N ARG A 859 -22.19 -14.29 -10.63
CA ARG A 859 -22.59 -15.27 -9.60
C ARG A 859 -23.55 -14.72 -8.55
N ASN A 860 -23.81 -13.41 -8.51
CA ASN A 860 -24.77 -12.85 -7.55
C ASN A 860 -26.20 -13.32 -7.81
N ALA A 861 -26.61 -13.45 -9.07
CA ALA A 861 -27.90 -14.05 -9.43
C ALA A 861 -28.01 -15.51 -8.94
N ASP A 862 -26.94 -16.30 -9.06
CA ASP A 862 -26.88 -17.66 -8.51
C ASP A 862 -27.02 -17.66 -6.97
N ASN A 863 -26.33 -16.75 -6.27
CA ASN A 863 -26.41 -16.64 -4.80
C ASN A 863 -27.79 -16.20 -4.31
N LEU A 864 -28.44 -15.26 -5.01
CA LEU A 864 -29.81 -14.82 -4.74
C LEU A 864 -30.79 -15.98 -4.91
N ALA A 865 -30.77 -16.62 -6.09
CA ALA A 865 -31.64 -17.75 -6.40
C ALA A 865 -31.47 -18.92 -5.43
N ALA A 866 -30.24 -19.18 -4.99
CA ALA A 866 -29.92 -20.31 -4.11
C ALA A 866 -30.00 -20.00 -2.60
N HIS A 867 -30.30 -18.75 -2.19
CA HIS A 867 -30.63 -18.30 -0.83
C HIS A 867 -29.78 -18.84 0.35
N HIS A 868 -28.52 -19.22 0.12
CA HIS A 868 -27.67 -19.86 1.15
C HIS A 868 -26.37 -19.10 1.44
N ARG A 869 -26.08 -18.04 0.67
CA ARG A 869 -24.81 -17.32 0.73
C ARG A 869 -25.01 -15.81 0.67
N ALA A 870 -24.39 -15.09 1.60
CA ALA A 870 -24.35 -13.64 1.61
C ALA A 870 -23.44 -13.09 0.49
N PHE A 871 -23.88 -12.01 -0.17
CA PHE A 871 -23.15 -11.36 -1.25
C PHE A 871 -23.24 -9.83 -1.21
N GLN A 872 -22.25 -9.18 -1.83
CA GLN A 872 -22.16 -7.74 -1.98
C GLN A 872 -23.17 -7.25 -3.03
N ILE A 873 -23.96 -6.22 -2.70
CA ILE A 873 -24.99 -5.67 -3.61
C ILE A 873 -24.56 -4.37 -4.31
N LEU A 874 -23.63 -3.60 -3.74
CA LEU A 874 -23.00 -2.45 -4.41
C LEU A 874 -21.48 -2.43 -4.19
N ASP A 875 -20.74 -1.92 -5.19
CA ASP A 875 -19.29 -1.61 -5.09
C ASP A 875 -19.01 -0.22 -4.47
N GLU A 876 -20.05 0.42 -3.93
CA GLU A 876 -20.01 1.73 -3.28
C GLU A 876 -19.88 1.60 -1.75
N LYS A 877 -19.19 2.54 -1.10
CA LYS A 877 -19.03 2.54 0.35
C LYS A 877 -20.24 3.14 1.04
N VAL A 878 -21.17 2.29 1.44
CA VAL A 878 -22.41 2.61 2.15
C VAL A 878 -22.41 1.88 3.48
N ARG A 879 -22.29 2.64 4.57
CA ARG A 879 -22.55 2.18 5.93
C ARG A 879 -24.04 2.27 6.23
N ASP A 880 -24.47 1.56 7.27
CA ASP A 880 -25.83 1.59 7.80
C ASP A 880 -26.90 1.40 6.67
N PRO A 881 -26.76 0.37 5.81
CA PRO A 881 -27.59 0.17 4.64
C PRO A 881 -29.01 -0.27 5.03
N PHE A 882 -30.00 0.49 4.57
CA PHE A 882 -31.42 0.22 4.80
C PHE A 882 -32.15 -0.07 3.49
N ILE A 883 -32.71 -1.27 3.33
CA ILE A 883 -33.50 -1.69 2.17
C ILE A 883 -34.98 -1.78 2.54
N THR A 884 -35.85 -1.12 1.78
CA THR A 884 -37.31 -1.31 1.83
C THR A 884 -37.89 -1.67 0.45
N ARG A 885 -39.15 -2.10 0.40
CA ARG A 885 -39.89 -2.31 -0.83
C ARG A 885 -40.92 -1.20 -1.02
N GLY A 886 -40.91 -0.56 -2.19
CA GLY A 886 -41.80 0.53 -2.56
C GLY A 886 -43.19 0.06 -3.02
N PRO A 887 -44.14 0.99 -3.18
CA PRO A 887 -45.49 0.71 -3.66
C PRO A 887 -45.53 0.30 -5.14
N ASP A 888 -44.45 0.52 -5.89
CA ASP A 888 -44.25 0.05 -7.26
C ASP A 888 -43.63 -1.36 -7.32
N GLY A 889 -43.41 -1.99 -6.17
CA GLY A 889 -42.84 -3.34 -6.04
C GLY A 889 -41.31 -3.39 -6.02
N ARG A 890 -40.63 -2.28 -6.32
CA ARG A 890 -39.16 -2.21 -6.39
C ARG A 890 -38.52 -2.09 -5.00
N PHE A 891 -37.27 -2.51 -4.89
CA PHE A 891 -36.43 -2.33 -3.71
C PHE A 891 -35.78 -0.94 -3.73
N TYR A 892 -35.61 -0.34 -2.56
CA TYR A 892 -35.00 0.99 -2.37
C TYR A 892 -33.99 0.94 -1.24
N LEU A 893 -32.79 1.49 -1.48
CA LEU A 893 -31.66 1.47 -0.55
C LEU A 893 -31.21 2.89 -0.22
N THR A 894 -31.03 3.17 1.07
CA THR A 894 -30.28 4.33 1.59
C THR A 894 -29.19 3.88 2.57
N GLY A 895 -28.30 4.79 2.94
CA GLY A 895 -27.33 4.59 4.01
C GLY A 895 -26.32 5.73 4.12
N THR A 896 -25.45 5.67 5.11
CA THR A 896 -24.37 6.65 5.35
C THR A 896 -23.24 6.45 4.34
N THR A 897 -23.11 7.35 3.37
CA THR A 897 -22.04 7.29 2.35
C THR A 897 -20.66 7.59 2.95
N ALA A 898 -19.72 6.65 2.87
CA ALA A 898 -18.48 6.71 3.65
C ALA A 898 -17.27 7.28 2.88
N GLY A 899 -17.08 8.59 3.01
CA GLY A 899 -15.81 9.29 2.74
C GLY A 899 -14.78 9.13 3.86
N SER A 900 -13.59 9.72 3.67
CA SER A 900 -12.43 9.63 4.55
C SER A 900 -12.59 10.37 5.88
N HIS A 901 -13.29 9.74 6.84
CA HIS A 901 -13.59 10.18 8.20
C HIS A 901 -14.84 11.08 8.34
N TRP A 902 -15.99 10.46 8.60
CA TRP A 902 -17.12 11.08 9.32
C TRP A 902 -17.78 12.33 8.71
N GLY A 903 -17.85 12.48 7.38
CA GLY A 903 -18.78 13.45 6.77
C GLY A 903 -18.30 14.30 5.59
N ASP A 904 -17.35 13.82 4.77
CA ASP A 904 -16.81 14.60 3.63
C ASP A 904 -17.87 15.04 2.60
N LYS A 905 -19.02 14.36 2.53
CA LYS A 905 -20.22 14.79 1.78
C LYS A 905 -21.42 14.72 2.70
N VAL A 906 -22.33 15.69 2.61
CA VAL A 906 -23.44 15.80 3.56
C VAL A 906 -24.79 15.83 2.83
N GLY A 907 -25.24 14.66 2.43
CA GLY A 907 -26.52 14.42 1.75
C GLY A 907 -26.89 12.94 1.74
N ILE A 908 -28.13 12.65 1.38
CA ILE A 908 -28.71 11.30 1.36
C ILE A 908 -28.81 10.87 -0.11
N ARG A 909 -28.09 9.79 -0.44
CA ARG A 909 -28.11 9.16 -1.76
C ARG A 909 -29.06 7.96 -1.73
N LEU A 910 -29.83 7.79 -2.80
CA LEU A 910 -30.83 6.74 -2.95
C LEU A 910 -30.46 5.83 -4.12
N TRP A 911 -30.65 4.52 -3.94
CA TRP A 911 -30.62 3.54 -5.02
C TRP A 911 -31.96 2.80 -5.07
N LYS A 912 -32.32 2.25 -6.23
CA LYS A 912 -33.47 1.35 -6.38
C LYS A 912 -33.11 0.12 -7.21
N SER A 913 -33.82 -0.99 -7.06
CA SER A 913 -33.58 -2.23 -7.81
C SER A 913 -34.88 -2.99 -8.04
N GLU A 914 -34.99 -3.67 -9.18
CA GLU A 914 -36.13 -4.57 -9.44
C GLU A 914 -35.87 -6.00 -8.92
N ASN A 915 -34.62 -6.39 -8.67
CA ASN A 915 -34.23 -7.79 -8.50
C ASN A 915 -33.12 -8.02 -7.46
N LEU A 916 -32.75 -7.00 -6.67
CA LEU A 916 -31.64 -6.98 -5.69
C LEU A 916 -30.23 -7.20 -6.26
N ILE A 917 -30.07 -7.41 -7.58
CA ILE A 917 -28.80 -7.59 -8.29
C ILE A 917 -28.41 -6.31 -9.04
N ASP A 918 -29.30 -5.84 -9.91
CA ASP A 918 -29.14 -4.66 -10.74
C ASP A 918 -29.74 -3.47 -10.00
N TRP A 919 -28.87 -2.61 -9.46
CA TRP A 919 -29.25 -1.39 -8.76
C TRP A 919 -29.10 -0.18 -9.69
N GLU A 920 -30.04 0.75 -9.62
CA GLU A 920 -30.01 2.06 -10.26
C GLU A 920 -29.68 3.11 -9.20
N ASP A 921 -28.67 3.94 -9.45
CA ASP A 921 -28.35 5.10 -8.62
C ASP A 921 -29.30 6.25 -8.96
N VAL A 922 -30.18 6.61 -8.03
CA VAL A 922 -31.12 7.73 -8.15
C VAL A 922 -30.42 9.06 -7.82
N GLY A 923 -29.20 9.01 -7.27
CA GLY A 923 -28.43 10.18 -6.88
C GLY A 923 -28.81 10.73 -5.51
N TYR A 924 -28.40 11.98 -5.23
CA TYR A 924 -28.72 12.66 -3.98
C TYR A 924 -30.13 13.23 -4.01
N VAL A 925 -31.01 12.70 -3.17
CA VAL A 925 -32.41 13.16 -3.06
C VAL A 925 -32.60 14.31 -2.07
N TRP A 926 -31.60 14.54 -1.20
CA TRP A 926 -31.54 15.69 -0.29
C TRP A 926 -30.12 15.94 0.21
N GLU A 927 -29.67 17.19 0.20
CA GLU A 927 -28.34 17.62 0.64
C GLU A 927 -28.41 18.61 1.81
N LEU A 928 -27.80 18.28 2.96
CA LEU A 928 -27.83 19.13 4.16
C LEU A 928 -27.27 20.53 3.88
N ASN A 929 -26.16 20.62 3.14
CA ASN A 929 -25.44 21.87 2.91
C ASN A 929 -26.08 22.78 1.85
N LYS A 930 -27.10 22.28 1.13
CA LYS A 930 -27.81 22.96 0.04
C LYS A 930 -29.29 23.07 0.39
N ASP A 931 -30.03 21.98 0.31
CA ASP A 931 -31.47 21.92 0.63
C ASP A 931 -31.71 22.26 2.11
N GLY A 932 -30.94 21.65 3.02
CA GLY A 932 -31.04 21.92 4.45
C GLY A 932 -30.75 23.38 4.84
N LYS A 933 -29.84 24.06 4.12
CA LYS A 933 -29.57 25.51 4.32
C LYS A 933 -30.66 26.37 3.69
N GLN A 934 -31.06 26.07 2.45
CA GLN A 934 -32.09 26.81 1.73
C GLN A 934 -33.43 26.77 2.47
N GLN A 935 -33.75 25.65 3.13
CA GLN A 935 -34.95 25.47 3.94
C GLN A 935 -34.85 26.11 5.34
N GLY A 936 -33.70 26.65 5.75
CA GLY A 936 -33.49 27.18 7.11
C GLY A 936 -33.72 26.12 8.20
N SER A 937 -33.28 24.88 7.94
CA SER A 937 -33.64 23.73 8.78
C SER A 937 -32.88 23.66 10.12
N TRP A 938 -33.53 23.02 11.12
CA TRP A 938 -33.05 22.86 12.50
C TRP A 938 -31.62 22.35 12.66
N HIS A 939 -31.10 21.66 11.64
CA HIS A 939 -29.73 21.19 11.56
C HIS A 939 -28.70 22.32 11.75
N PHE A 940 -29.05 23.55 11.41
CA PHE A 940 -28.17 24.71 11.47
C PHE A 940 -28.28 25.51 12.78
N ASP A 941 -29.46 25.53 13.40
CA ASP A 941 -29.78 26.35 14.60
C ASP A 941 -29.10 25.86 15.89
N ARG A 942 -28.63 24.61 15.90
CA ARG A 942 -28.04 23.95 17.07
C ARG A 942 -26.53 24.13 17.10
N GLN A 943 -25.98 24.62 18.21
CA GLN A 943 -24.54 24.79 18.40
C GLN A 943 -23.81 23.46 18.16
N ALA A 944 -22.87 23.44 17.21
CA ALA A 944 -21.91 22.36 17.09
C ALA A 944 -21.02 22.34 18.35
N LYS A 945 -20.87 21.18 18.99
CA LYS A 945 -19.91 21.02 20.09
C LYS A 945 -18.50 21.25 19.55
N ALA A 946 -17.77 22.17 20.15
CA ALA A 946 -16.58 22.83 19.59
C ALA A 946 -15.28 21.96 19.55
N SER A 947 -15.39 20.63 19.45
CA SER A 947 -14.26 19.70 19.63
C SER A 947 -14.04 18.68 18.50
N VAL A 948 -14.87 18.66 17.45
CA VAL A 948 -14.78 17.64 16.38
C VAL A 948 -14.16 18.24 15.11
N LYS A 949 -13.03 17.67 14.66
CA LYS A 949 -12.27 18.10 13.47
C LYS A 949 -13.04 18.07 12.13
N ASN A 950 -14.24 17.47 12.07
CA ASN A 950 -14.85 16.96 10.82
C ASN A 950 -16.25 17.53 10.48
N GLY A 951 -16.79 18.49 11.24
CA GLY A 951 -18.07 19.16 10.88
C GLY A 951 -19.36 18.35 11.12
N ARG A 952 -20.45 18.75 10.44
CA ARG A 952 -21.80 18.14 10.54
C ARG A 952 -21.95 17.03 9.48
N ALA A 953 -22.41 15.84 9.89
CA ALA A 953 -22.62 14.68 9.03
C ALA A 953 -24.02 14.05 9.23
N ILE A 954 -24.61 13.51 8.16
CA ILE A 954 -25.86 12.72 8.21
C ILE A 954 -25.50 11.26 8.47
N TRP A 955 -26.20 10.61 9.41
CA TRP A 955 -26.00 9.22 9.81
C TRP A 955 -27.32 8.44 9.80
N ALA A 956 -27.23 7.17 9.39
CA ALA A 956 -28.30 6.18 9.29
C ALA A 956 -29.61 6.73 8.70
N PRO A 957 -29.60 7.22 7.43
CA PRO A 957 -30.83 7.57 6.73
C PRO A 957 -31.56 6.31 6.25
N GLU A 958 -32.82 6.15 6.61
CA GLU A 958 -33.66 5.03 6.18
C GLU A 958 -34.78 5.52 5.24
N ILE A 959 -34.96 4.94 4.06
CA ILE A 959 -36.05 5.30 3.14
C ILE A 959 -37.33 4.49 3.47
N HIS A 960 -38.45 5.18 3.69
CA HIS A 960 -39.74 4.59 4.06
C HIS A 960 -40.88 5.13 3.17
N TYR A 961 -41.82 4.29 2.76
CA TYR A 961 -43.07 4.72 2.11
C TYR A 961 -44.26 4.51 3.05
N LEU A 962 -44.85 5.60 3.55
CA LEU A 962 -45.91 5.59 4.57
C LEU A 962 -46.95 6.68 4.28
N ASN A 963 -48.22 6.40 4.56
CA ASN A 963 -49.32 7.37 4.38
C ASN A 963 -49.37 8.02 2.97
N GLY A 964 -49.01 7.26 1.93
CA GLY A 964 -49.07 7.70 0.53
C GLY A 964 -47.89 8.54 0.04
N THR A 965 -46.83 8.75 0.83
CA THR A 965 -45.62 9.48 0.41
C THR A 965 -44.34 8.87 1.00
N TRP A 966 -43.20 9.35 0.50
CA TRP A 966 -41.87 8.93 0.94
C TRP A 966 -41.34 9.79 2.09
N TRP A 967 -40.65 9.13 3.01
CA TRP A 967 -40.14 9.68 4.25
C TRP A 967 -38.73 9.16 4.50
N ILE A 968 -37.88 10.00 5.08
CA ILE A 968 -36.52 9.60 5.47
C ILE A 968 -36.25 10.09 6.90
N PRO A 969 -36.39 9.26 7.95
CA PRO A 969 -35.74 9.51 9.23
C PRO A 969 -34.22 9.47 9.07
N HIS A 970 -33.53 10.33 9.82
CA HIS A 970 -32.07 10.40 9.83
C HIS A 970 -31.56 11.09 11.09
N SER A 971 -30.29 10.90 11.42
CA SER A 971 -29.61 11.59 12.52
C SER A 971 -28.44 12.45 12.04
N VAL A 972 -28.01 13.40 12.88
CA VAL A 972 -26.81 14.23 12.65
C VAL A 972 -25.88 14.17 13.85
N ASN A 973 -24.62 13.85 13.57
CA ASN A 973 -23.53 13.59 14.52
C ASN A 973 -23.35 14.62 15.67
N VAL A 974 -23.81 15.87 15.47
CA VAL A 974 -23.72 16.95 16.46
C VAL A 974 -25.04 17.70 16.71
N ALA A 975 -26.18 17.24 16.19
CA ALA A 975 -27.44 18.02 16.22
C ALA A 975 -28.73 17.26 16.60
N GLY A 976 -28.70 15.93 16.76
CA GLY A 976 -29.91 15.12 17.05
C GLY A 976 -30.52 14.51 15.79
N HIS A 977 -31.82 14.23 15.79
CA HIS A 977 -32.50 13.53 14.70
C HIS A 977 -33.83 14.17 14.30
N GLY A 978 -34.27 13.86 13.08
CA GLY A 978 -35.47 14.43 12.49
C GLY A 978 -36.01 13.58 11.35
N LEU A 979 -36.84 14.21 10.51
CA LEU A 979 -37.58 13.53 9.46
C LEU A 979 -37.65 14.41 8.20
N LEU A 980 -37.32 13.82 7.06
CA LEU A 980 -37.57 14.41 5.75
C LEU A 980 -38.87 13.87 5.15
N LYS A 981 -39.61 14.71 4.42
CA LYS A 981 -40.85 14.36 3.72
C LYS A 981 -40.75 14.69 2.23
N SER A 982 -41.05 13.73 1.35
CA SER A 982 -41.20 14.01 -0.08
C SER A 982 -42.45 14.86 -0.33
N THR A 983 -42.27 15.98 -1.02
CA THR A 983 -43.36 16.92 -1.36
C THR A 983 -44.05 16.58 -2.69
N SER A 984 -43.41 15.79 -3.55
CA SER A 984 -43.97 15.32 -4.82
C SER A 984 -44.78 14.02 -4.70
N GLY A 985 -44.64 13.30 -3.59
CA GLY A 985 -45.13 11.93 -3.45
C GLY A 985 -44.20 10.87 -4.06
N LYS A 986 -43.07 11.27 -4.67
CA LYS A 986 -42.12 10.37 -5.33
C LYS A 986 -40.83 10.15 -4.52
N HIS A 987 -40.09 9.09 -4.83
CA HIS A 987 -38.90 8.68 -4.08
C HIS A 987 -37.69 9.58 -4.36
N GLU A 988 -37.63 10.15 -5.57
CA GLU A 988 -36.62 11.13 -6.02
C GLU A 988 -36.77 12.50 -5.31
N GLY A 989 -37.86 12.72 -4.57
CA GLY A 989 -38.16 13.99 -3.90
C GLY A 989 -38.83 15.02 -4.81
N PRO A 990 -38.69 16.34 -4.55
CA PRO A 990 -37.81 16.94 -3.55
C PRO A 990 -38.33 16.77 -2.11
N TYR A 991 -37.38 16.68 -1.17
CA TYR A 991 -37.67 16.48 0.25
C TYR A 991 -37.59 17.79 1.06
N VAL A 992 -38.51 17.95 2.02
CA VAL A 992 -38.47 19.03 3.02
C VAL A 992 -38.16 18.48 4.40
N SER A 993 -37.31 19.21 5.13
CA SER A 993 -37.00 18.93 6.53
C SER A 993 -38.12 19.38 7.43
N LEU A 994 -38.68 18.44 8.20
CA LEU A 994 -39.50 18.76 9.36
C LEU A 994 -38.64 19.18 10.56
N PRO A 995 -39.22 19.77 11.63
CA PRO A 995 -38.52 20.01 12.88
C PRO A 995 -37.90 18.73 13.46
N ALA A 996 -36.82 18.87 14.23
CA ALA A 996 -36.19 17.75 14.93
C ALA A 996 -37.16 17.07 15.91
N ILE A 997 -37.07 15.74 16.02
CA ILE A 997 -37.88 14.96 16.96
C ILE A 997 -37.22 14.93 18.35
N ALA A 998 -35.88 14.86 18.42
CA ALA A 998 -35.15 15.06 19.66
C ALA A 998 -33.75 15.69 19.48
N ASP A 999 -33.18 16.12 20.60
CA ASP A 999 -31.89 16.82 20.66
C ASP A 999 -30.71 15.89 20.92
N ARG A 1000 -30.98 14.60 21.18
CA ARG A 1000 -30.00 13.58 21.56
C ARG A 1000 -30.43 12.21 21.08
N GLY A 1001 -29.45 11.36 20.84
CA GLY A 1001 -29.63 10.05 20.21
C GLY A 1001 -29.10 10.06 18.78
N ILE A 1002 -28.81 8.86 18.28
CA ILE A 1002 -28.41 8.55 16.91
C ILE A 1002 -29.38 7.48 16.38
N ASP A 1003 -29.39 7.30 15.06
CA ASP A 1003 -30.08 6.25 14.31
C ASP A 1003 -31.58 6.17 14.55
N ALA A 1004 -32.36 6.53 13.54
CA ALA A 1004 -33.79 6.73 13.67
C ALA A 1004 -34.58 5.87 12.68
N HIS A 1005 -35.70 5.33 13.15
CA HIS A 1005 -36.52 4.37 12.41
C HIS A 1005 -38.01 4.70 12.52
N LEU A 1006 -38.78 4.32 11.49
CA LEU A 1006 -40.23 4.45 11.45
C LEU A 1006 -40.89 3.07 11.44
N PHE A 1007 -41.86 2.87 12.33
CA PHE A 1007 -42.71 1.68 12.36
C PHE A 1007 -44.19 2.09 12.25
N GLN A 1008 -44.99 1.36 11.47
CA GLN A 1008 -46.42 1.65 11.30
C GLN A 1008 -47.29 0.43 11.61
N GLU A 1009 -48.35 0.64 12.38
CA GLU A 1009 -49.34 -0.36 12.75
C GLU A 1009 -50.71 0.30 12.98
N ASP A 1010 -51.79 -0.35 12.51
CA ASP A 1010 -53.18 0.10 12.68
C ASP A 1010 -53.42 1.58 12.33
N GLY A 1011 -52.76 2.05 11.26
CA GLY A 1011 -52.81 3.45 10.79
C GLY A 1011 -52.03 4.44 11.65
N LYS A 1012 -51.38 4.00 12.73
CA LYS A 1012 -50.53 4.82 13.61
C LYS A 1012 -49.07 4.62 13.24
N THR A 1013 -48.29 5.70 13.26
CA THR A 1013 -46.85 5.66 13.04
C THR A 1013 -46.11 5.95 14.33
N TYR A 1014 -45.02 5.22 14.56
CA TYR A 1014 -44.12 5.36 15.69
C TYR A 1014 -42.74 5.74 15.17
N TYR A 1015 -42.08 6.64 15.89
CA TYR A 1015 -40.70 7.06 15.62
C TYR A 1015 -39.81 6.50 16.73
N LEU A 1016 -38.72 5.84 16.34
CA LEU A 1016 -37.80 5.14 17.21
C LEU A 1016 -36.40 5.71 17.07
N TRP A 1017 -35.59 5.70 18.15
CA TRP A 1017 -34.17 6.08 18.05
C TRP A 1017 -33.27 5.52 19.15
N GLY A 1018 -31.97 5.45 18.86
CA GLY A 1018 -30.95 4.91 19.75
C GLY A 1018 -31.01 3.39 19.77
N TYR A 1019 -31.40 2.80 20.89
CA TYR A 1019 -31.65 1.36 21.05
C TYR A 1019 -32.86 1.04 21.95
N ASP A 1020 -33.52 2.06 22.52
CA ASP A 1020 -34.58 1.89 23.51
C ASP A 1020 -35.74 2.90 23.43
N ASN A 1021 -35.70 3.94 22.58
CA ASN A 1021 -36.70 5.02 22.60
C ASN A 1021 -37.78 4.80 21.54
N ILE A 1022 -39.05 4.94 21.93
CA ILE A 1022 -40.21 4.90 21.03
C ILE A 1022 -41.23 5.99 21.41
N VAL A 1023 -41.77 6.67 20.41
CA VAL A 1023 -42.86 7.63 20.58
C VAL A 1023 -43.89 7.49 19.45
N ARG A 1024 -45.17 7.65 19.75
CA ARG A 1024 -46.20 7.72 18.71
C ARG A 1024 -46.21 9.11 18.08
N MET A 1025 -46.24 9.15 16.75
CA MET A 1025 -46.33 10.37 15.95
C MET A 1025 -47.78 10.83 15.80
N LYS A 1026 -47.96 12.11 15.46
CA LYS A 1026 -49.23 12.62 14.90
C LYS A 1026 -49.47 12.01 13.52
N ASP A 1027 -50.72 11.96 13.08
CA ASP A 1027 -51.11 11.33 11.81
C ASP A 1027 -50.45 11.98 10.57
N ASP A 1028 -50.08 13.26 10.67
CA ASP A 1028 -49.36 14.04 9.64
C ASP A 1028 -47.81 13.96 9.74
N LEU A 1029 -47.30 13.25 10.74
CA LEU A 1029 -45.90 13.14 11.17
C LEU A 1029 -45.20 14.47 11.49
N SER A 1030 -45.94 15.56 11.74
CA SER A 1030 -45.37 16.89 12.07
C SER A 1030 -44.70 16.97 13.44
N GLY A 1031 -44.83 15.92 14.26
CA GLY A 1031 -44.26 15.80 15.59
C GLY A 1031 -44.89 14.66 16.38
N THR A 1032 -44.62 14.60 17.68
CA THR A 1032 -45.11 13.56 18.57
C THR A 1032 -46.58 13.78 18.99
N ALA A 1033 -47.28 12.68 19.27
CA ALA A 1033 -48.66 12.66 19.76
C ALA A 1033 -48.80 12.03 21.17
N GLU A 1034 -47.72 11.47 21.71
CA GLU A 1034 -47.61 10.91 23.07
C GLU A 1034 -46.28 11.29 23.70
N GLU A 1035 -46.14 11.05 25.00
CA GLU A 1035 -44.84 11.11 25.69
C GLU A 1035 -43.92 9.97 25.26
N LEU A 1036 -42.61 10.20 25.37
CA LEU A 1036 -41.58 9.19 25.11
C LEU A 1036 -41.74 7.98 26.05
N LYS A 1037 -41.77 6.79 25.47
CA LYS A 1037 -41.69 5.51 26.18
C LYS A 1037 -40.34 4.85 25.90
N ARG A 1038 -39.89 4.01 26.83
CA ARG A 1038 -38.73 3.14 26.61
C ARG A 1038 -39.14 1.69 26.47
N ILE A 1039 -38.53 1.00 25.51
CA ILE A 1039 -38.68 -0.42 25.25
C ILE A 1039 -37.30 -1.07 25.37
N THR A 1040 -37.16 -1.96 26.35
CA THR A 1040 -35.88 -2.61 26.69
C THR A 1040 -36.11 -4.11 26.88
N PRO A 1041 -35.09 -4.95 26.59
CA PRO A 1041 -35.15 -6.37 26.92
C PRO A 1041 -35.26 -6.57 28.44
N SER A 1042 -35.76 -7.74 28.85
CA SER A 1042 -35.91 -8.09 30.28
C SER A 1042 -34.61 -8.53 30.97
N GLY A 1043 -33.51 -8.71 30.22
CA GLY A 1043 -32.19 -8.99 30.75
C GLY A 1043 -31.48 -7.76 31.33
N LYS A 1044 -30.40 -7.98 32.09
CA LYS A 1044 -29.56 -6.91 32.67
C LYS A 1044 -28.61 -6.24 31.67
N HIS A 1045 -28.52 -6.74 30.45
CA HIS A 1045 -27.71 -6.16 29.38
C HIS A 1045 -28.61 -5.39 28.40
N PRO A 1046 -28.24 -4.16 27.97
CA PRO A 1046 -28.97 -3.47 26.92
C PRO A 1046 -28.98 -4.27 25.61
N LEU A 1047 -29.98 -4.05 24.77
CA LEU A 1047 -30.11 -4.74 23.48
C LEU A 1047 -28.90 -4.48 22.57
N GLY A 1048 -28.49 -3.22 22.48
CA GLY A 1048 -27.36 -2.74 21.67
C GLY A 1048 -26.86 -1.38 22.16
N TYR A 1049 -26.11 -0.69 21.31
CA TYR A 1049 -25.59 0.66 21.53
C TYR A 1049 -26.07 1.65 20.45
N GLU A 1050 -26.21 1.20 19.21
CA GLU A 1050 -26.56 2.01 18.04
C GLU A 1050 -27.41 1.18 17.05
N GLY A 1051 -28.14 1.85 16.15
CA GLY A 1051 -29.21 1.26 15.32
C GLY A 1051 -30.44 0.77 16.10
N ILE A 1052 -31.65 1.04 15.59
CA ILE A 1052 -32.89 0.51 16.16
C ILE A 1052 -33.90 0.19 15.05
N LEU A 1053 -34.58 -0.95 15.15
CA LEU A 1053 -35.64 -1.35 14.22
C LEU A 1053 -36.72 -2.14 14.97
N VAL A 1054 -37.98 -1.94 14.62
CA VAL A 1054 -39.08 -2.83 15.05
C VAL A 1054 -39.71 -3.49 13.84
N GLN A 1055 -39.76 -4.81 13.86
CA GLN A 1055 -40.44 -5.61 12.84
C GLN A 1055 -41.55 -6.43 13.51
N LYS A 1056 -42.77 -6.33 13.00
CA LYS A 1056 -43.86 -7.25 13.38
C LYS A 1056 -43.80 -8.48 12.48
N ILE A 1057 -43.89 -9.65 13.10
CA ILE A 1057 -43.90 -10.96 12.43
C ILE A 1057 -44.94 -11.83 13.15
N GLY A 1058 -45.90 -12.37 12.39
CA GLY A 1058 -47.10 -12.98 12.96
C GLY A 1058 -47.80 -12.05 13.96
N ASN A 1059 -47.96 -12.54 15.19
CA ASN A 1059 -48.54 -11.78 16.31
C ASN A 1059 -47.48 -11.19 17.26
N LYS A 1060 -46.18 -11.29 16.95
CA LYS A 1060 -45.06 -10.88 17.81
C LYS A 1060 -44.33 -9.66 17.23
N TYR A 1061 -43.62 -8.93 18.09
CA TYR A 1061 -42.80 -7.78 17.74
C TYR A 1061 -41.33 -8.10 18.04
N LEU A 1062 -40.46 -7.99 17.04
CA LEU A 1062 -39.02 -8.04 17.19
C LEU A 1062 -38.53 -6.60 17.37
N LEU A 1063 -37.81 -6.33 18.44
CA LEU A 1063 -37.00 -5.13 18.61
C LEU A 1063 -35.54 -5.51 18.34
N ILE A 1064 -34.91 -4.82 17.40
CA ILE A 1064 -33.58 -5.11 16.86
C ILE A 1064 -32.69 -3.89 17.06
N ALA A 1065 -31.43 -4.11 17.49
CA ALA A 1065 -30.40 -3.07 17.59
C ALA A 1065 -29.00 -3.66 17.40
N SER A 1066 -28.00 -2.81 17.16
CA SER A 1066 -26.63 -3.24 16.89
C SER A 1066 -25.70 -3.03 18.09
N GLY A 1067 -24.77 -3.95 18.29
CA GLY A 1067 -23.84 -3.95 19.41
C GLY A 1067 -22.39 -4.00 18.95
N ARG A 1068 -21.56 -3.17 19.57
CA ARG A 1068 -20.10 -3.14 19.45
C ARG A 1068 -19.51 -2.97 20.87
N TYR A 1069 -18.20 -3.10 20.99
CA TYR A 1069 -17.38 -3.09 22.22
C TYR A 1069 -17.30 -4.44 22.92
N GLY A 1070 -16.09 -4.79 23.36
CA GLY A 1070 -15.80 -6.01 24.10
C GLY A 1070 -16.40 -6.02 25.51
N TYR A 1071 -17.73 -6.11 25.59
CA TYR A 1071 -18.48 -6.73 26.68
C TYR A 1071 -18.56 -8.24 26.46
N GLU A 1072 -18.77 -8.66 25.21
CA GLU A 1072 -18.41 -9.99 24.69
C GLU A 1072 -16.88 -10.20 24.62
N LEU A 1073 -16.44 -11.36 24.11
CA LEU A 1073 -15.03 -11.67 23.83
C LEU A 1073 -14.58 -11.23 22.43
N SER A 1074 -15.51 -10.96 21.52
CA SER A 1074 -15.24 -10.47 20.17
C SER A 1074 -15.16 -8.94 20.09
N ASP A 1075 -14.45 -8.44 19.07
CA ASP A 1075 -14.36 -7.00 18.72
C ASP A 1075 -15.18 -6.71 17.44
N THR A 1076 -16.28 -7.44 17.31
CA THR A 1076 -17.18 -7.47 16.14
C THR A 1076 -18.30 -6.42 16.28
N TYR A 1077 -19.00 -6.16 15.16
CA TYR A 1077 -20.14 -5.25 15.13
C TYR A 1077 -21.37 -6.06 14.70
N ASP A 1078 -22.17 -6.48 15.68
CA ASP A 1078 -23.15 -7.55 15.54
C ASP A 1078 -24.58 -7.04 15.70
N LEU A 1079 -25.55 -7.72 15.07
CA LEU A 1079 -26.97 -7.41 15.17
C LEU A 1079 -27.64 -8.27 16.24
N TYR A 1080 -28.43 -7.66 17.13
CA TYR A 1080 -29.12 -8.31 18.25
C TYR A 1080 -30.63 -8.06 18.19
N TYR A 1081 -31.43 -8.97 18.72
CA TYR A 1081 -32.89 -8.86 18.78
C TYR A 1081 -33.50 -9.36 20.09
N CYS A 1082 -34.72 -8.93 20.39
CA CYS A 1082 -35.57 -9.48 21.44
C CYS A 1082 -37.04 -9.46 20.99
N VAL A 1083 -37.89 -10.32 21.57
CA VAL A 1083 -39.27 -10.59 21.12
C VAL A 1083 -40.28 -10.17 22.19
N ALA A 1084 -41.45 -9.65 21.78
CA ALA A 1084 -42.59 -9.32 22.66
C ALA A 1084 -43.94 -9.64 22.01
N ASP A 1085 -44.99 -9.82 22.83
CA ASP A 1085 -46.39 -9.91 22.38
C ASP A 1085 -47.05 -8.54 22.12
N SER A 1086 -46.37 -7.45 22.46
CA SER A 1086 -46.85 -6.07 22.30
C SER A 1086 -45.70 -5.13 21.93
N LEU A 1087 -46.00 -4.12 21.11
CA LEU A 1087 -45.07 -3.05 20.69
C LEU A 1087 -44.41 -2.31 21.87
N HIS A 1088 -45.05 -2.27 23.03
CA HIS A 1088 -44.51 -1.63 24.24
C HIS A 1088 -43.89 -2.63 25.24
N GLY A 1089 -43.69 -3.88 24.82
CA GLY A 1089 -43.18 -4.95 25.66
C GLY A 1089 -44.21 -5.53 26.64
N PRO A 1090 -43.76 -6.27 27.67
CA PRO A 1090 -42.35 -6.53 27.99
C PRO A 1090 -41.64 -7.32 26.89
N TYR A 1091 -40.40 -6.94 26.59
CA TYR A 1091 -39.54 -7.70 25.67
C TYR A 1091 -38.78 -8.80 26.43
N GLY A 1092 -38.57 -9.94 25.77
CA GLY A 1092 -37.75 -11.04 26.26
C GLY A 1092 -36.27 -10.69 26.44
N PRO A 1093 -35.42 -11.66 26.84
CA PRO A 1093 -33.97 -11.48 26.83
C PRO A 1093 -33.47 -11.22 25.40
N ARG A 1094 -32.32 -10.54 25.26
CA ARG A 1094 -31.71 -10.31 23.95
C ARG A 1094 -31.05 -11.59 23.42
N ARG A 1095 -30.97 -11.72 22.10
CA ARG A 1095 -30.30 -12.81 21.36
C ARG A 1095 -29.46 -12.20 20.23
N MET A 1096 -28.39 -12.87 19.79
CA MET A 1096 -27.68 -12.46 18.58
C MET A 1096 -28.48 -12.90 17.35
N ALA A 1097 -28.73 -11.99 16.40
CA ALA A 1097 -29.38 -12.28 15.12
C ALA A 1097 -28.34 -12.64 14.06
N VAL A 1098 -27.46 -11.69 13.72
CA VAL A 1098 -26.51 -11.82 12.61
C VAL A 1098 -25.15 -11.27 13.03
N LYS A 1099 -24.14 -12.13 12.99
CA LYS A 1099 -22.75 -11.79 13.34
C LYS A 1099 -22.13 -10.95 12.22
N ASN A 1100 -21.35 -9.94 12.59
CA ASN A 1100 -20.65 -9.02 11.69
C ASN A 1100 -21.56 -8.19 10.73
N ALA A 1101 -22.86 -8.02 11.04
CA ALA A 1101 -23.75 -7.24 10.18
C ALA A 1101 -23.52 -5.71 10.29
N GLY A 1102 -23.27 -5.20 11.49
CA GLY A 1102 -23.43 -3.78 11.83
C GLY A 1102 -24.91 -3.37 11.94
N HIS A 1103 -25.21 -2.10 11.71
CA HIS A 1103 -26.60 -1.62 11.49
C HIS A 1103 -27.18 -2.31 10.25
N GLY A 1104 -28.03 -3.32 10.50
CA GLY A 1104 -28.70 -4.12 9.48
C GLY A 1104 -30.21 -4.10 9.67
N ASN A 1105 -30.95 -4.10 8.56
CA ASN A 1105 -32.41 -4.20 8.54
C ASN A 1105 -32.87 -5.52 7.92
N LEU A 1106 -34.07 -5.98 8.30
CA LEU A 1106 -34.69 -7.18 7.75
C LEU A 1106 -35.69 -6.80 6.65
N PHE A 1107 -35.73 -7.57 5.57
CA PHE A 1107 -36.71 -7.43 4.48
C PHE A 1107 -36.93 -8.77 3.76
N GLN A 1108 -37.97 -8.86 2.93
CA GLN A 1108 -38.26 -10.03 2.10
C GLN A 1108 -38.01 -9.74 0.61
N ASP A 1109 -37.57 -10.74 -0.14
CA ASP A 1109 -37.52 -10.67 -1.62
C ASP A 1109 -38.88 -11.00 -2.27
N ASP A 1110 -38.92 -11.04 -3.61
CA ASP A 1110 -40.13 -11.35 -4.37
C ASP A 1110 -40.68 -12.77 -4.15
N ASP A 1111 -39.83 -13.70 -3.71
CA ASP A 1111 -40.20 -15.08 -3.35
C ASP A 1111 -40.66 -15.18 -1.87
N GLY A 1112 -40.63 -14.08 -1.12
CA GLY A 1112 -40.97 -14.03 0.30
C GLY A 1112 -39.87 -14.53 1.24
N ARG A 1113 -38.64 -14.74 0.75
CA ARG A 1113 -37.52 -15.20 1.57
C ARG A 1113 -36.87 -14.04 2.30
N TRP A 1114 -36.37 -14.27 3.51
CA TRP A 1114 -35.87 -13.22 4.40
C TRP A 1114 -34.39 -12.90 4.18
N TRP A 1115 -34.08 -11.61 4.20
CA TRP A 1115 -32.72 -11.09 4.04
C TRP A 1115 -32.42 -10.06 5.13
N CYS A 1116 -31.17 -10.03 5.58
CA CYS A 1116 -30.62 -9.00 6.47
C CYS A 1116 -29.54 -8.21 5.73
N THR A 1117 -29.53 -6.88 5.84
CA THR A 1117 -28.41 -6.07 5.31
C THR A 1117 -27.17 -6.15 6.23
N ALA A 1118 -25.97 -5.93 5.66
CA ALA A 1118 -24.69 -5.96 6.39
C ALA A 1118 -23.60 -5.08 5.74
N PHE A 1119 -22.61 -4.59 6.50
CA PHE A 1119 -21.49 -3.79 5.92
C PHE A 1119 -20.12 -3.80 6.65
N ASP A 1120 -20.01 -4.09 7.95
CA ASP A 1120 -18.72 -4.06 8.69
C ASP A 1120 -18.26 -5.47 9.11
N HIS A 1121 -17.96 -6.33 8.13
CA HIS A 1121 -17.55 -7.72 8.36
C HIS A 1121 -16.08 -8.05 8.03
N GLU A 1122 -15.52 -8.98 8.80
CA GLU A 1122 -14.12 -9.42 8.73
C GLU A 1122 -13.77 -10.25 7.48
N PHE A 1123 -14.78 -10.73 6.73
CA PHE A 1123 -14.60 -11.64 5.60
C PHE A 1123 -14.25 -10.94 4.27
N VAL A 1124 -14.04 -9.62 4.31
CA VAL A 1124 -13.83 -8.77 3.13
C VAL A 1124 -12.43 -8.16 3.15
N GLN A 1125 -11.79 -8.10 1.97
CA GLN A 1125 -10.49 -7.44 1.81
C GLN A 1125 -10.59 -5.97 2.23
N SER A 1126 -9.56 -5.43 2.89
CA SER A 1126 -9.58 -4.08 3.51
C SER A 1126 -10.07 -2.94 2.58
N LYS A 1127 -9.85 -3.05 1.27
CA LYS A 1127 -10.34 -2.12 0.25
C LYS A 1127 -11.87 -2.05 0.10
N ASN A 1128 -12.57 -3.16 0.31
CA ASN A 1128 -14.03 -3.31 0.17
C ASN A 1128 -14.77 -3.23 1.52
N ARG A 1129 -14.10 -2.83 2.61
CA ARG A 1129 -14.76 -2.61 3.90
C ARG A 1129 -15.79 -1.48 3.79
N TRP A 1130 -16.95 -1.65 4.44
CA TRP A 1130 -18.10 -0.74 4.41
C TRP A 1130 -18.83 -0.65 3.06
N THR A 1131 -18.81 -1.70 2.25
CA THR A 1131 -19.78 -1.85 1.13
C THR A 1131 -21.01 -2.64 1.61
N PRO A 1132 -22.20 -2.42 1.03
CA PRO A 1132 -23.43 -3.09 1.48
C PRO A 1132 -23.54 -4.52 0.91
N TRP A 1133 -23.96 -5.43 1.78
CA TRP A 1133 -24.20 -6.84 1.52
C TRP A 1133 -25.63 -7.19 1.95
N ILE A 1134 -26.16 -8.27 1.37
CA ILE A 1134 -27.35 -8.94 1.90
C ILE A 1134 -26.99 -10.36 2.33
N VAL A 1135 -27.51 -10.76 3.50
CA VAL A 1135 -27.27 -12.03 4.18
C VAL A 1135 -28.60 -12.80 4.19
N PRO A 1136 -28.68 -14.02 3.63
CA PRO A 1136 -29.89 -14.81 3.68
C PRO A 1136 -30.13 -15.34 5.09
N ILE A 1137 -31.35 -15.20 5.57
CA ILE A 1137 -31.79 -15.62 6.90
C ILE A 1137 -33.15 -16.34 6.78
N GLU A 1138 -33.45 -17.21 7.74
CA GLU A 1138 -34.79 -17.74 7.96
C GLU A 1138 -35.36 -17.14 9.24
N ILE A 1139 -36.69 -16.98 9.28
CA ILE A 1139 -37.40 -16.58 10.49
C ILE A 1139 -38.37 -17.69 10.85
N VAL A 1140 -38.06 -18.38 11.94
CA VAL A 1140 -38.81 -19.53 12.44
C VAL A 1140 -39.79 -19.03 13.51
N GLU A 1141 -41.08 -19.02 13.16
CA GLU A 1141 -42.17 -18.73 14.09
C GLU A 1141 -42.57 -19.99 14.88
N THR A 1142 -42.79 -19.81 16.17
CA THR A 1142 -43.43 -20.78 17.07
C THR A 1142 -44.57 -20.08 17.81
N ASP A 1143 -45.47 -20.84 18.46
CA ASP A 1143 -46.63 -20.26 19.16
C ASP A 1143 -46.24 -19.19 20.20
N ASP A 1144 -45.08 -19.36 20.86
CA ASP A 1144 -44.61 -18.47 21.93
C ASP A 1144 -43.43 -17.56 21.54
N ASP A 1145 -42.67 -17.87 20.49
CA ASP A 1145 -41.35 -17.28 20.24
C ASP A 1145 -40.99 -17.16 18.75
N ILE A 1146 -40.03 -16.30 18.42
CA ILE A 1146 -39.46 -16.16 17.06
C ILE A 1146 -37.94 -16.30 17.11
N VAL A 1147 -37.41 -17.10 16.19
CA VAL A 1147 -35.96 -17.35 16.05
C VAL A 1147 -35.49 -16.90 14.67
N ILE A 1148 -34.43 -16.10 14.62
CA ILE A 1148 -33.71 -15.78 13.38
C ILE A 1148 -32.58 -16.81 13.21
N GLU A 1149 -32.59 -17.55 12.10
CA GLU A 1149 -31.48 -18.41 11.68
C GLU A 1149 -30.74 -17.78 10.50
N VAL A 1150 -29.42 -17.94 10.42
CA VAL A 1150 -28.60 -17.37 9.33
C VAL A 1150 -28.16 -18.48 8.38
N ASN A 1151 -28.50 -18.40 7.10
CA ASN A 1151 -28.17 -19.46 6.15
C ASN A 1151 -26.66 -19.49 5.82
N ASP A 1152 -26.00 -18.33 5.76
CA ASP A 1152 -24.54 -18.26 5.55
C ASP A 1152 -23.76 -18.48 6.86
N GLN A 1153 -22.99 -19.56 6.92
CA GLN A 1153 -22.17 -19.92 8.10
C GLN A 1153 -21.18 -18.82 8.55
N ARG A 1154 -20.78 -17.89 7.68
CA ARG A 1154 -19.87 -16.78 8.05
C ARG A 1154 -20.54 -15.76 8.96
N PHE A 1155 -21.84 -15.56 8.81
CA PHE A 1155 -22.65 -14.57 9.53
C PHE A 1155 -23.49 -15.22 10.65
N ARG A 1156 -23.45 -16.55 10.78
CA ARG A 1156 -24.21 -17.32 11.76
C ARG A 1156 -23.58 -17.21 13.17
N PRO A 1157 -24.35 -16.80 14.20
CA PRO A 1157 -23.91 -16.91 15.58
C PRO A 1157 -23.56 -18.37 15.95
N THR A 1158 -22.45 -18.58 16.64
CA THR A 1158 -22.10 -19.89 17.20
C THR A 1158 -22.87 -20.17 18.50
N ALA A 1159 -22.86 -21.43 18.96
CA ALA A 1159 -23.42 -21.78 20.26
C ALA A 1159 -22.71 -21.03 21.41
N GLU A 1160 -21.40 -20.80 21.30
CA GLU A 1160 -20.62 -20.03 22.27
C GLU A 1160 -21.02 -18.54 22.27
N ASP A 1161 -21.27 -17.95 21.09
CA ASP A 1161 -21.74 -16.57 20.97
C ASP A 1161 -23.11 -16.39 21.67
N GLN A 1162 -24.07 -17.30 21.44
CA GLN A 1162 -25.38 -17.23 22.09
C GLN A 1162 -25.29 -17.50 23.61
N GLN A 1163 -24.48 -18.47 24.05
CA GLN A 1163 -24.26 -18.74 25.47
C GLN A 1163 -23.67 -17.52 26.20
N GLN A 1164 -22.77 -16.78 25.55
CA GLN A 1164 -22.24 -15.53 26.10
C GLN A 1164 -23.33 -14.44 26.20
N VAL A 1165 -24.22 -14.34 25.22
CA VAL A 1165 -25.36 -13.41 25.26
C VAL A 1165 -26.34 -13.77 26.40
N GLU A 1166 -26.64 -15.06 26.59
CA GLU A 1166 -27.44 -15.56 27.71
C GLU A 1166 -26.79 -15.21 29.06
N GLN A 1167 -25.50 -15.47 29.23
CA GLN A 1167 -24.76 -15.10 30.45
C GLN A 1167 -24.81 -13.59 30.72
N LEU A 1168 -24.71 -12.74 29.68
CA LEU A 1168 -24.81 -11.29 29.82
C LEU A 1168 -26.24 -10.83 30.15
N ASN A 1169 -27.29 -11.50 29.66
CA ASN A 1169 -28.67 -11.24 30.09
C ASN A 1169 -28.85 -11.46 31.61
N GLU A 1170 -28.21 -12.47 32.17
CA GLU A 1170 -28.27 -12.76 33.62
C GLU A 1170 -27.36 -11.85 34.47
N THR A 1171 -26.16 -11.54 33.99
CA THR A 1171 -25.10 -10.89 34.79
C THR A 1171 -25.03 -9.38 34.59
N GLY A 1172 -25.46 -8.87 33.43
CA GLY A 1172 -25.30 -7.48 33.02
C GLY A 1172 -23.90 -7.18 32.50
N ILE A 1173 -23.57 -5.89 32.37
CA ILE A 1173 -22.26 -5.45 31.89
C ILE A 1173 -21.18 -5.74 32.96
N PRO A 1174 -20.05 -6.40 32.61
CA PRO A 1174 -18.96 -6.64 33.56
C PRO A 1174 -18.33 -5.35 34.10
N SER A 1175 -18.11 -5.30 35.41
CA SER A 1175 -17.55 -4.13 36.10
C SER A 1175 -16.17 -3.74 35.56
N GLY A 1176 -15.98 -2.45 35.28
CA GLY A 1176 -14.76 -1.91 34.66
C GLY A 1176 -14.75 -1.91 33.13
N ARG A 1177 -15.78 -2.44 32.45
CA ARG A 1177 -16.02 -2.23 31.01
C ARG A 1177 -16.96 -1.06 30.74
N GLU A 1178 -17.83 -0.69 31.69
CA GLU A 1178 -18.64 0.53 31.62
C GLU A 1178 -17.73 1.78 31.52
N GLY A 1179 -17.90 2.59 30.47
CA GLY A 1179 -17.36 3.95 30.40
C GLY A 1179 -16.23 4.24 29.41
N LYS A 1180 -15.91 3.36 28.45
CA LYS A 1180 -15.00 3.68 27.35
C LYS A 1180 -15.76 3.84 26.02
N LYS A 1181 -16.18 5.06 25.70
CA LYS A 1181 -16.78 5.38 24.40
C LYS A 1181 -15.68 5.82 23.42
N PRO A 1182 -15.76 5.49 22.11
CA PRO A 1182 -14.65 5.77 21.18
C PRO A 1182 -14.27 7.23 21.00
N TRP A 1183 -15.17 8.17 21.28
CA TRP A 1183 -14.92 9.61 21.19
C TRP A 1183 -14.33 10.21 22.46
N ASP A 1184 -14.09 9.40 23.49
CA ASP A 1184 -13.31 9.76 24.68
C ASP A 1184 -11.81 9.35 24.49
N GLN A 1185 -11.42 8.96 23.27
CA GLN A 1185 -10.03 8.81 22.76
C GLN A 1185 -9.77 9.77 21.59
#